data_AF-H6RR22-F1
#
_entry.id   AF-H6RR22-F1
#
_cell.length_a   1.000
_cell.length_b   1.000
_cell.length_c   1.000
_cell.angle_alpha   90.00
_cell.angle_beta   90.00
_cell.angle_gamma   90.00
#
_symmetry.space_group_name_H-M   'P 1'
#
loop_
_entity.id
_entity.type
_entity.pdbx_description
1 polymer ?
#
loop_
_entity_poly.entity_id
_entity_poly.type
_entity_poly.pdbx_seq_one_letter_code
_entity_poly.pdbx_strand_id
1 'polypeptide(L)'
;MADQQRRERALRAPAWLEELVRTTPPPVPWRDVARFAVAIPGPLVLAVLLGGLDSRVALGAGVFGTMGALAASLAPQPGPLRDRMRRIGAATAFGMLGLLAGQYASGGGWEPVVVIAALSGFAALVSAVNAAFSLGALQLLIYTALASGLVTPLPAAVEVGFFLCGAGWATLIALVQARTDPLDPDRAAVAAVFTRIAELLAAVGTDSAPAARRALTTALNAAYDRVIRSRSRSPGLSRELSELAGVLNAAAPLVEGAVAAARAGVPADPCDVSAGHAFAAALTGSGELSSERPRPLQGGHPSMRAVRHGVRLVWNVVGDPEERASAAAPSPAPSPRARLREVVDRTLGSRDTRSFAVRLSLCMTVAEIVRQYLPIERPYWVLLTVAIILKPDFGSVFTRAVQRGVGTLLGVLLGSALLVVLPHDAWVLAALTVSAAVLPWARDTNFGMFSVFQTPLIILLLDLALPSEPGLVAARLLDTLVGCAIVLVFGYLLWPQTWRAPLDEALRDAVLALDAFVDAAFTGGPVERRRARRRNYRALTELQTQLQRRLAEPPPISTRAAAWWPVIVQLERTSDAVTEAVIATRGGEPAPDPAQVAVLRRAIRRLEDDVRTPGAVDDAELHAEGVLAPVAREVDAARRLVREAAPGRRTGHRAAPPVAPGGTALWDGPVPKDPPPLTLPPLDGPPPPGSRTVTTDDGVDLHVEFDGPAGGGGAGGDTDAPLTVVLCHGFTARLAEWEVQREALRGRARLVLWDQRGHGRSGWTPLTRATIDRTGQDLGQVLDAVVPSGPVVLAGHSMGGMSILALARQRPELFGTRVVGALLLATSAGGLVDTGPAGFLVKTGRRLGLLSLYLRLLQLLAPFLERRRRRDTWLGRRAIRRLLFGRDDADPRSVRMVQRLLEETPLPVTMAFYATFLDHDETAALPVLRRVPVTVVAGTHDRLTPAAHGRRIAEAIGADAELVVVPGAGHSVNLTRRAVVDRALLDLLDRVEHRTRKAG
;
A
#
# COMPACT_ATOMS: atom_id res chain seq x y z
N MET A 1 20.24 17.49 -25.79
CA MET A 1 18.83 17.35 -25.34
C MET A 1 18.57 16.11 -24.46
N ALA A 2 19.04 14.91 -24.82
CA ALA A 2 18.84 13.70 -24.01
C ALA A 2 19.56 13.70 -22.63
N ASP A 3 20.68 14.41 -22.53
CA ASP A 3 21.47 14.51 -21.29
C ASP A 3 20.92 15.56 -20.30
N GLN A 4 20.24 16.58 -20.84
CA GLN A 4 19.52 17.60 -20.08
C GLN A 4 18.22 17.02 -19.48
N GLN A 5 17.50 16.18 -20.24
CA GLN A 5 16.38 15.39 -19.71
C GLN A 5 16.79 14.35 -18.65
N ARG A 6 18.04 13.83 -18.68
CA ARG A 6 18.57 12.96 -17.63
C ARG A 6 18.90 13.72 -16.35
N ARG A 7 19.53 14.89 -16.46
CA ARG A 7 19.81 15.76 -15.30
C ARG A 7 18.53 16.28 -14.64
N GLU A 8 17.49 16.60 -15.42
CA GLU A 8 16.18 17.00 -14.89
C GLU A 8 15.40 15.87 -14.21
N ARG A 9 15.60 14.60 -14.62
CA ARG A 9 15.01 13.43 -13.95
C ARG A 9 15.74 13.03 -12.65
N ALA A 10 17.03 13.35 -12.52
CA ALA A 10 17.82 13.00 -11.34
C ALA A 10 17.59 13.93 -10.13
N LEU A 11 17.04 15.13 -10.34
CA LEU A 11 16.83 16.14 -9.29
C LEU A 11 15.36 16.33 -8.88
N ARG A 12 14.40 15.62 -9.49
CA ARG A 12 13.01 15.66 -9.01
C ARG A 12 12.85 14.74 -7.81
N ALA A 13 12.36 15.31 -6.71
CA ALA A 13 11.89 14.54 -5.58
C ALA A 13 10.93 13.44 -6.08
N PRO A 14 10.98 12.23 -5.51
CA PRO A 14 10.01 11.17 -5.85
C PRO A 14 8.58 11.70 -5.77
N ALA A 15 7.69 11.33 -6.69
CA ALA A 15 6.33 11.88 -6.76
C ALA A 15 5.55 11.80 -5.44
N TRP A 16 5.77 10.76 -4.63
CA TRP A 16 5.17 10.62 -3.30
C TRP A 16 5.71 11.63 -2.27
N LEU A 17 6.98 12.04 -2.40
CA LEU A 17 7.62 13.07 -1.57
C LEU A 17 7.17 14.46 -2.04
N GLU A 18 7.04 14.66 -3.35
CA GLU A 18 6.39 15.86 -3.89
C GLU A 18 4.95 15.96 -3.38
N GLU A 19 4.17 14.87 -3.36
CA GLU A 19 2.79 14.89 -2.84
C GLU A 19 2.73 15.12 -1.32
N LEU A 20 3.79 14.75 -0.58
CA LEU A 20 3.93 15.05 0.84
C LEU A 20 4.11 16.55 1.12
N VAL A 21 4.68 17.29 0.15
CA VAL A 21 5.12 18.71 0.27
C VAL A 21 4.33 19.66 -0.65
N ARG A 22 3.63 19.16 -1.67
CA ARG A 22 2.89 19.95 -2.66
C ARG A 22 1.71 20.63 -1.98
N THR A 23 1.90 21.89 -1.65
CA THR A 23 0.85 22.81 -1.29
C THR A 23 0.66 23.77 -2.46
N THR A 24 -0.15 23.42 -3.45
CA THR A 24 -0.85 24.49 -4.18
C THR A 24 -1.86 25.04 -3.17
N PRO A 25 -1.65 26.24 -2.59
CA PRO A 25 -2.50 26.71 -1.52
C PRO A 25 -3.94 26.83 -2.04
N PRO A 26 -4.92 26.17 -1.40
CA PRO A 26 -6.30 26.32 -1.78
C PRO A 26 -6.75 27.77 -1.53
N PRO A 27 -7.76 28.27 -2.27
CA PRO A 27 -8.37 29.56 -1.95
C PRO A 27 -8.89 29.54 -0.52
N VAL A 28 -8.69 30.63 0.22
CA VAL A 28 -9.09 30.71 1.63
C VAL A 28 -10.62 30.63 1.76
N PRO A 29 -11.17 29.63 2.49
CA PRO A 29 -12.61 29.48 2.67
C PRO A 29 -13.11 30.43 3.77
N TRP A 30 -13.13 31.74 3.50
CA TRP A 30 -13.41 32.80 4.48
C TRP A 30 -14.67 32.59 5.33
N ARG A 31 -15.70 31.96 4.75
CA ARG A 31 -16.96 31.65 5.45
C ARG A 31 -16.77 30.56 6.50
N ASP A 32 -16.02 29.52 6.16
CA ASP A 32 -15.69 28.46 7.11
C ASP A 32 -14.70 28.95 8.17
N VAL A 33 -13.76 29.82 7.79
CA VAL A 33 -12.85 30.52 8.72
C VAL A 33 -13.67 31.30 9.77
N ALA A 34 -14.62 32.13 9.33
CA ALA A 34 -15.50 32.88 10.23
C ALA A 34 -16.38 31.96 11.09
N ARG A 35 -16.96 30.90 10.51
CA ARG A 35 -17.74 29.91 11.27
C ARG A 35 -16.88 29.28 12.36
N PHE A 36 -15.69 28.79 12.03
CA PHE A 36 -14.84 28.07 12.98
C PHE A 36 -14.37 28.99 14.11
N ALA A 37 -14.04 30.25 13.77
CA ALA A 37 -13.66 31.28 14.73
C ALA A 37 -14.75 31.58 15.77
N VAL A 38 -16.04 31.37 15.45
CA VAL A 38 -17.15 31.62 16.38
C VAL A 38 -17.67 30.33 17.01
N ALA A 39 -17.84 29.28 16.21
CA ALA A 39 -18.50 28.05 16.63
C ALA A 39 -17.68 27.28 17.66
N ILE A 40 -16.37 27.12 17.44
CA ILE A 40 -15.50 26.29 18.27
C ILE A 40 -15.20 26.95 19.63
N PRO A 41 -14.66 28.19 19.71
CA PRO A 41 -14.39 28.83 20.99
C PRO A 41 -15.65 29.31 21.73
N GLY A 42 -16.78 29.50 21.03
CA GLY A 42 -18.00 30.12 21.58
C GLY A 42 -18.46 29.56 22.94
N PRO A 43 -18.63 28.23 23.12
CA PRO A 43 -19.04 27.66 24.39
C PRO A 43 -18.08 27.97 25.55
N LEU A 44 -16.77 27.91 25.30
CA LEU A 44 -15.74 28.22 26.30
C LEU A 44 -15.71 29.72 26.63
N VAL A 45 -15.82 30.59 25.61
CA VAL A 45 -15.93 32.05 25.83
C VAL A 45 -17.14 32.38 26.68
N LEU A 46 -18.30 31.78 26.38
CA LEU A 46 -19.52 31.98 27.17
C LEU A 46 -19.35 31.50 28.62
N ALA A 47 -18.72 30.34 28.81
CA ALA A 47 -18.46 29.82 30.15
C ALA A 47 -17.54 30.74 30.97
N VAL A 48 -16.48 31.28 30.37
CA VAL A 48 -15.58 32.24 31.01
C VAL A 48 -16.29 33.55 31.34
N LEU A 49 -17.15 34.05 30.44
CA LEU A 49 -17.93 35.28 30.68
C LEU A 49 -18.94 35.12 31.82
N LEU A 50 -19.54 33.94 31.98
CA LEU A 50 -20.56 33.68 33.01
C LEU A 50 -19.97 33.26 34.36
N GLY A 51 -18.84 32.56 34.37
CA GLY A 51 -18.30 31.92 35.57
C GLY A 51 -16.89 32.38 35.99
N GLY A 52 -16.22 33.22 35.18
CA GLY A 52 -14.82 33.59 35.40
C GLY A 52 -13.84 32.46 35.12
N LEU A 53 -12.54 32.79 35.08
CA LEU A 53 -11.45 31.83 34.86
C LEU A 53 -11.17 30.95 36.10
N ASP A 54 -11.63 31.34 37.28
CA ASP A 54 -11.39 30.60 38.52
C ASP A 54 -12.40 29.46 38.76
N SER A 55 -13.53 29.46 38.03
CA SER A 55 -14.58 28.44 38.21
C SER A 55 -14.26 27.17 37.43
N ARG A 56 -13.78 26.14 38.14
CA ARG A 56 -13.50 24.81 37.56
C ARG A 56 -14.73 24.17 36.89
N VAL A 57 -15.93 24.44 37.42
CA VAL A 57 -17.19 23.91 36.86
C VAL A 57 -17.53 24.62 35.56
N ALA A 58 -17.40 25.96 35.51
CA ALA A 58 -17.62 26.71 34.28
C ALA A 58 -16.59 26.34 33.21
N LEU A 59 -15.31 26.26 33.56
CA LEU A 59 -14.25 25.82 32.64
C LEU A 59 -14.50 24.39 32.13
N GLY A 60 -14.86 23.45 33.00
CA GLY A 60 -15.20 22.09 32.59
C GLY A 60 -16.38 22.06 31.60
N ALA A 61 -17.45 22.83 31.89
CA ALA A 61 -18.59 22.99 30.99
C ALA A 61 -18.19 23.58 29.62
N GLY A 62 -17.36 24.64 29.65
CA GLY A 62 -16.82 25.28 28.46
C GLY A 62 -15.96 24.34 27.62
N VAL A 63 -15.12 23.53 28.25
CA VAL A 63 -14.24 22.55 27.58
C VAL A 63 -15.05 21.48 26.87
N PHE A 64 -16.00 20.82 27.55
CA PHE A 64 -16.85 19.81 26.91
C PHE A 64 -17.78 20.42 25.85
N GLY A 65 -18.29 21.62 26.08
CA GLY A 65 -19.01 22.40 25.07
C GLY A 65 -18.17 22.65 23.83
N THR A 66 -16.94 23.13 23.97
CA THR A 66 -16.02 23.35 22.85
C THR A 66 -15.63 22.04 22.16
N MET A 67 -15.49 20.92 22.88
CA MET A 67 -15.29 19.60 22.28
C MET A 67 -16.47 19.19 21.39
N GLY A 68 -17.71 19.40 21.85
CA GLY A 68 -18.92 19.16 21.06
C GLY A 68 -19.02 20.05 19.84
N ALA A 69 -18.71 21.34 20.02
CA ALA A 69 -18.68 22.31 18.93
C ALA A 69 -17.60 21.97 17.89
N LEU A 70 -16.43 21.46 18.32
CA LEU A 70 -15.37 21.00 17.43
C LEU A 70 -15.80 19.79 16.60
N ALA A 71 -16.43 18.77 17.20
CA ALA A 71 -16.97 17.63 16.48
C ALA A 71 -17.98 18.05 15.40
N ALA A 72 -18.95 18.89 15.80
CA ALA A 72 -20.01 19.36 14.91
C ALA A 72 -19.51 20.35 13.85
N SER A 73 -18.42 21.11 14.10
CA SER A 73 -17.83 22.02 13.11
C SER A 73 -16.94 21.30 12.09
N LEU A 74 -16.29 20.21 12.48
CA LEU A 74 -15.45 19.40 11.58
C LEU A 74 -16.25 18.41 10.72
N ALA A 75 -17.47 18.07 11.13
CA ALA A 75 -18.32 17.09 10.43
C ALA A 75 -18.84 17.53 9.05
N PRO A 76 -19.25 18.79 8.83
CA PRO A 76 -19.73 19.28 7.54
C PRO A 76 -18.62 19.25 6.50
N GLN A 77 -18.98 18.77 5.32
CA GLN A 77 -18.20 18.86 4.10
C GLN A 77 -18.98 19.68 3.07
N PRO A 78 -18.32 20.28 2.05
CA PRO A 78 -19.01 20.93 0.95
C PRO A 78 -20.07 20.00 0.34
N GLY A 79 -21.23 20.57 -0.01
CA GLY A 79 -22.38 19.82 -0.50
C GLY A 79 -23.71 20.26 0.12
N PRO A 80 -24.80 19.52 -0.09
CA PRO A 80 -26.14 19.89 0.34
C PRO A 80 -26.31 19.91 1.86
N LEU A 81 -27.22 20.77 2.33
CA LEU A 81 -27.50 20.93 3.76
C LEU A 81 -27.91 19.61 4.43
N ARG A 82 -28.73 18.79 3.78
CA ARG A 82 -29.22 17.52 4.36
C ARG A 82 -28.09 16.55 4.69
N ASP A 83 -27.08 16.46 3.83
CA ASP A 83 -25.94 15.59 4.05
C ASP A 83 -24.95 16.17 5.05
N ARG A 84 -24.81 17.50 5.10
CA ARG A 84 -24.10 18.19 6.19
C ARG A 84 -24.75 17.82 7.54
N MET A 85 -26.07 17.95 7.66
CA MET A 85 -26.81 17.65 8.89
C MET A 85 -26.70 16.18 9.30
N ARG A 86 -26.77 15.25 8.35
CA ARG A 86 -26.55 13.81 8.62
C ARG A 86 -25.16 13.54 9.19
N ARG A 87 -24.12 14.18 8.66
CA ARG A 87 -22.74 14.04 9.16
C ARG A 87 -22.58 14.65 10.54
N ILE A 88 -23.14 15.85 10.78
CA ILE A 88 -23.16 16.46 12.12
C ILE A 88 -23.87 15.54 13.10
N GLY A 89 -25.07 15.06 12.77
CA GLY A 89 -25.82 14.15 13.63
C GLY A 89 -25.06 12.87 13.95
N ALA A 90 -24.41 12.26 12.95
CA ALA A 90 -23.56 11.08 13.16
C ALA A 90 -22.33 11.40 14.02
N ALA A 91 -21.65 12.53 13.79
CA ALA A 91 -20.50 12.96 14.59
C ALA A 91 -20.87 13.15 16.06
N THR A 92 -21.98 13.84 16.32
CA THR A 92 -22.49 14.14 17.66
C THR A 92 -22.94 12.86 18.37
N ALA A 93 -23.75 12.01 17.71
CA ALA A 93 -24.26 10.79 18.31
C ALA A 93 -23.14 9.80 18.65
N PHE A 94 -22.20 9.57 17.72
CA PHE A 94 -21.08 8.67 17.97
C PHE A 94 -20.06 9.26 18.95
N GLY A 95 -19.85 10.58 18.93
CA GLY A 95 -19.02 11.26 19.92
C GLY A 95 -19.57 11.13 21.34
N MET A 96 -20.89 11.29 21.51
CA MET A 96 -21.58 11.03 22.77
C MET A 96 -21.39 9.58 23.25
N LEU A 97 -21.60 8.61 22.36
CA LEU A 97 -21.36 7.19 22.67
C LEU A 97 -19.90 6.94 23.03
N GLY A 98 -18.96 7.66 22.39
CA GLY A 98 -17.53 7.59 22.70
C GLY A 98 -17.21 8.12 24.09
N LEU A 99 -17.78 9.27 24.48
CA LEU A 99 -17.60 9.80 25.84
C LEU A 99 -18.08 8.79 26.90
N LEU A 100 -19.27 8.23 26.72
CA LEU A 100 -19.81 7.22 27.62
C LEU A 100 -18.95 5.95 27.66
N ALA A 101 -18.54 5.45 26.49
CA ALA A 101 -17.71 4.24 26.40
C ALA A 101 -16.31 4.44 26.99
N GLY A 102 -15.73 5.63 26.84
CA GLY A 102 -14.41 5.96 27.38
C GLY A 102 -14.37 5.90 28.91
N GLN A 103 -15.46 6.21 29.59
CA GLN A 103 -15.54 6.09 31.05
C GLN A 103 -15.44 4.63 31.51
N TYR A 104 -16.05 3.68 30.78
CA TYR A 104 -15.88 2.24 31.05
C TYR A 104 -14.50 1.71 30.63
N ALA A 105 -13.82 2.43 29.73
CA ALA A 105 -12.44 2.13 29.34
C ALA A 105 -11.40 2.82 30.24
N SER A 106 -11.82 3.49 31.32
CA SER A 106 -10.92 4.08 32.31
C SER A 106 -10.37 3.00 33.25
N GLY A 107 -9.16 3.20 33.78
CA GLY A 107 -8.49 2.25 34.68
C GLY A 107 -7.47 1.33 33.98
N GLY A 108 -7.10 0.23 34.63
CA GLY A 108 -6.10 -0.73 34.15
C GLY A 108 -6.62 -2.17 34.13
N GLY A 109 -5.93 -3.07 33.43
CA GLY A 109 -6.31 -4.48 33.28
C GLY A 109 -6.87 -4.80 31.90
N TRP A 110 -7.40 -6.02 31.75
CA TRP A 110 -7.86 -6.53 30.45
C TRP A 110 -9.22 -5.99 30.00
N GLU A 111 -10.03 -5.45 30.91
CA GLU A 111 -11.37 -4.93 30.57
C GLU A 111 -11.30 -3.74 29.58
N PRO A 112 -10.55 -2.65 29.85
CA PRO A 112 -10.35 -1.58 28.86
C PRO A 112 -9.80 -2.06 27.52
N VAL A 113 -8.90 -3.05 27.53
CA VAL A 113 -8.31 -3.66 26.33
C VAL A 113 -9.39 -4.30 25.46
N VAL A 114 -10.29 -5.08 26.07
CA VAL A 114 -11.38 -5.76 25.38
C VAL A 114 -12.42 -4.76 24.88
N VAL A 115 -12.78 -3.76 25.69
CA VAL A 115 -13.73 -2.70 25.31
C VAL A 115 -13.21 -1.92 24.10
N ILE A 116 -11.96 -1.46 24.13
CA ILE A 116 -11.34 -0.73 23.02
C ILE A 116 -11.22 -1.60 21.77
N ALA A 117 -10.84 -2.88 21.91
CA ALA A 117 -10.76 -3.81 20.79
C ALA A 117 -12.12 -4.01 20.10
N ALA A 118 -13.18 -4.21 20.90
CA ALA A 118 -14.54 -4.43 20.43
C ALA A 118 -15.12 -3.18 19.76
N LEU A 119 -14.98 -2.01 20.40
CA LEU A 119 -15.41 -0.71 19.84
C LEU A 119 -14.67 -0.40 18.54
N SER A 120 -13.38 -0.72 18.46
CA SER A 120 -12.59 -0.53 17.24
C SER A 120 -13.03 -1.44 16.10
N GLY A 121 -13.35 -2.71 16.40
CA GLY A 121 -13.95 -3.62 15.43
C GLY A 121 -15.31 -3.12 14.93
N PHE A 122 -16.18 -2.69 15.85
CA PHE A 122 -17.49 -2.10 15.53
C PHE A 122 -17.35 -0.83 14.68
N ALA A 123 -16.49 0.10 15.09
CA ALA A 123 -16.19 1.34 14.37
C ALA A 123 -15.71 1.06 12.94
N ALA A 124 -14.83 0.07 12.75
CA ALA A 124 -14.36 -0.32 11.43
C ALA A 124 -15.47 -0.90 10.56
N LEU A 125 -16.33 -1.77 11.09
CA LEU A 125 -17.45 -2.33 10.34
C LEU A 125 -18.44 -1.24 9.93
N VAL A 126 -18.82 -0.38 10.88
CA VAL A 126 -19.76 0.73 10.65
C VAL A 126 -19.20 1.75 9.65
N SER A 127 -17.88 1.95 9.62
CA SER A 127 -17.24 2.88 8.67
C SER A 127 -17.44 2.49 7.20
N ALA A 128 -17.73 1.22 6.90
CA ALA A 128 -17.99 0.75 5.54
C ALA A 128 -19.42 1.06 5.04
N VAL A 129 -20.33 1.51 5.90
CA VAL A 129 -21.74 1.73 5.53
C VAL A 129 -21.91 2.96 4.64
N ASN A 130 -21.47 4.13 5.10
CA ASN A 130 -21.46 5.37 4.34
C ASN A 130 -20.56 6.44 5.00
N ALA A 131 -20.41 7.57 4.31
CA ALA A 131 -19.61 8.73 4.72
C ALA A 131 -19.90 9.25 6.14
N ALA A 132 -21.18 9.33 6.50
CA ALA A 132 -21.59 9.88 7.79
C ALA A 132 -21.24 8.91 8.92
N PHE A 133 -21.48 7.60 8.72
CA PHE A 133 -21.09 6.57 9.67
C PHE A 133 -19.58 6.40 9.78
N SER A 134 -18.81 6.56 8.70
CA SER A 134 -17.34 6.58 8.78
C SER A 134 -16.79 7.76 9.57
N LEU A 135 -17.43 8.93 9.45
CA LEU A 135 -17.08 10.09 10.25
C LEU A 135 -17.50 9.89 11.72
N GLY A 136 -18.71 9.38 11.97
CA GLY A 136 -19.18 9.02 13.30
C GLY A 136 -18.27 8.00 13.98
N ALA A 137 -17.88 6.91 13.29
CA ALA A 137 -16.96 5.90 13.80
C ALA A 137 -15.60 6.50 14.24
N LEU A 138 -15.08 7.50 13.52
CA LEU A 138 -13.89 8.22 13.96
C LEU A 138 -14.16 9.00 15.26
N GLN A 139 -15.28 9.71 15.37
CA GLN A 139 -15.63 10.46 16.57
C GLN A 139 -15.82 9.53 17.78
N LEU A 140 -16.44 8.37 17.58
CA LEU A 140 -16.54 7.33 18.61
C LEU A 140 -15.15 6.99 19.19
N LEU A 141 -14.17 6.71 18.34
CA LEU A 141 -12.82 6.36 18.79
C LEU A 141 -12.08 7.54 19.44
N ILE A 142 -12.21 8.75 18.86
CA ILE A 142 -11.59 9.97 19.40
C ILE A 142 -12.09 10.25 20.82
N TYR A 143 -13.41 10.26 21.02
CA TYR A 143 -13.99 10.60 22.31
C TYR A 143 -13.92 9.46 23.32
N THR A 144 -13.88 8.19 22.87
CA THR A 144 -13.53 7.05 23.74
C THR A 144 -12.11 7.21 24.27
N ALA A 145 -11.15 7.53 23.39
CA ALA A 145 -9.76 7.74 23.81
C ALA A 145 -9.65 8.92 24.78
N LEU A 146 -10.25 10.06 24.48
CA LEU A 146 -10.21 11.24 25.36
C LEU A 146 -10.84 10.96 26.73
N ALA A 147 -12.05 10.40 26.78
CA ALA A 147 -12.75 10.13 28.05
C ALA A 147 -12.10 9.00 28.87
N SER A 148 -11.33 8.10 28.25
CA SER A 148 -10.57 7.07 29.00
C SER A 148 -9.42 7.62 29.84
N GLY A 149 -8.95 8.84 29.55
CA GLY A 149 -7.79 9.44 30.21
C GLY A 149 -8.02 10.84 30.80
N LEU A 150 -9.13 11.50 30.48
CA LEU A 150 -9.50 12.79 31.04
C LEU A 150 -10.44 12.57 32.25
N VAL A 151 -9.89 12.68 33.46
CA VAL A 151 -10.70 12.64 34.69
C VAL A 151 -11.08 14.07 35.06
N THR A 152 -12.37 14.37 35.08
CA THR A 152 -12.89 15.70 35.48
C THR A 152 -13.79 15.58 36.71
N PRO A 153 -14.03 16.69 37.44
CA PRO A 153 -14.92 16.67 38.60
C PRO A 153 -16.42 16.60 38.22
N LEU A 154 -16.76 16.66 36.94
CA LEU A 154 -18.15 16.66 36.48
C LEU A 154 -18.70 15.23 36.37
N PRO A 155 -19.98 15.00 36.74
CA PRO A 155 -20.63 13.72 36.45
C PRO A 155 -20.73 13.49 34.94
N ALA A 156 -20.63 12.22 34.52
CA ALA A 156 -20.73 11.79 33.13
C ALA A 156 -21.89 12.40 32.33
N ALA A 157 -23.08 12.42 32.94
CA ALA A 157 -24.28 12.97 32.33
C ALA A 157 -24.15 14.47 32.04
N VAL A 158 -23.41 15.19 32.89
CA VAL A 158 -23.15 16.63 32.74
C VAL A 158 -22.11 16.88 31.66
N GLU A 159 -21.03 16.09 31.61
CA GLU A 159 -20.03 16.16 30.53
C GLU A 159 -20.68 15.95 29.16
N VAL A 160 -21.50 14.89 29.04
CA VAL A 160 -22.27 14.59 27.83
C VAL A 160 -23.28 15.69 27.52
N GLY A 161 -23.97 16.23 28.53
CA GLY A 161 -24.91 17.33 28.36
C GLY A 161 -24.26 18.56 27.74
N PHE A 162 -23.11 19.00 28.27
CA PHE A 162 -22.36 20.13 27.71
C PHE A 162 -21.81 19.84 26.32
N PHE A 163 -21.31 18.63 26.07
CA PHE A 163 -20.92 18.21 24.73
C PHE A 163 -22.08 18.35 23.72
N LEU A 164 -23.28 17.90 24.06
CA LEU A 164 -24.46 18.02 23.19
C LEU A 164 -24.88 19.48 23.00
N CYS A 165 -24.82 20.31 24.04
CA CYS A 165 -25.10 21.75 23.94
C CYS A 165 -24.13 22.44 22.98
N GLY A 166 -22.83 22.16 23.09
CA GLY A 166 -21.81 22.70 22.19
C GLY A 166 -21.98 22.22 20.74
N ALA A 167 -22.33 20.96 20.54
CA ALA A 167 -22.67 20.45 19.21
C ALA A 167 -23.92 21.13 18.64
N GLY A 168 -24.95 21.38 19.47
CA GLY A 168 -26.14 22.14 19.11
C GLY A 168 -25.82 23.58 18.69
N TRP A 169 -24.95 24.25 19.45
CA TRP A 169 -24.45 25.59 19.13
C TRP A 169 -23.77 25.65 17.75
N ALA A 170 -22.82 24.76 17.50
CA ALA A 170 -22.15 24.70 16.20
C ALA A 170 -23.11 24.34 15.05
N THR A 171 -24.11 23.49 15.31
CA THR A 171 -25.16 23.15 14.35
C THR A 171 -26.00 24.37 13.97
N LEU A 172 -26.38 25.19 14.96
CA LEU A 172 -27.13 26.43 14.72
C LEU A 172 -26.34 27.40 13.82
N ILE A 173 -25.05 27.60 14.10
CA ILE A 173 -24.18 28.45 13.27
C ILE A 173 -24.07 27.87 11.85
N ALA A 174 -23.93 26.56 11.70
CA ALA A 174 -23.88 25.91 10.40
C ALA A 174 -25.19 26.10 9.60
N LEU A 175 -26.36 26.10 10.26
CA LEU A 175 -27.65 26.40 9.64
C LEU A 175 -27.76 27.86 9.20
N VAL A 176 -27.25 28.80 10.00
CA VAL A 176 -27.21 30.23 9.64
C VAL A 176 -26.30 30.45 8.43
N GLN A 177 -25.09 29.87 8.42
CA GLN A 177 -24.18 29.94 7.27
C GLN A 177 -24.82 29.35 6.01
N ALA A 178 -25.51 28.20 6.13
CA ALA A 178 -26.14 27.54 4.99
C ALA A 178 -27.20 28.39 4.29
N ARG A 179 -27.83 29.37 4.96
CA ARG A 179 -28.77 30.32 4.32
C ARG A 179 -28.08 31.32 3.41
N THR A 180 -26.78 31.56 3.62
CA THR A 180 -26.01 32.55 2.86
C THR A 180 -25.05 31.89 1.87
N ASP A 181 -24.87 30.57 1.93
CA ASP A 181 -24.00 29.79 1.05
C ASP A 181 -24.44 29.86 -0.42
N PRO A 182 -23.53 30.25 -1.35
CA PRO A 182 -23.81 30.08 -2.77
C PRO A 182 -24.00 28.60 -3.06
N LEU A 183 -24.77 28.36 -4.11
CA LEU A 183 -25.13 27.05 -4.65
C LEU A 183 -24.00 26.03 -4.62
N ASP A 184 -24.38 24.76 -4.49
CA ASP A 184 -23.45 23.63 -4.43
C ASP A 184 -22.37 23.77 -5.53
N PRO A 185 -21.09 23.88 -5.16
CA PRO A 185 -19.99 24.10 -6.10
C PRO A 185 -19.92 23.06 -7.23
N ASP A 186 -20.31 21.82 -6.94
CA ASP A 186 -20.30 20.73 -7.92
C ASP A 186 -21.49 20.87 -8.88
N ARG A 187 -22.67 21.25 -8.39
CA ARG A 187 -23.83 21.57 -9.23
C ARG A 187 -23.56 22.80 -10.10
N ALA A 188 -22.92 23.83 -9.56
CA ALA A 188 -22.57 25.04 -10.30
C ALA A 188 -21.58 24.75 -11.45
N ALA A 189 -20.61 23.86 -11.22
CA ALA A 189 -19.68 23.45 -12.27
C ALA A 189 -20.37 22.67 -13.40
N VAL A 190 -21.30 21.77 -13.06
CA VAL A 190 -22.09 21.04 -14.07
C VAL A 190 -23.08 21.98 -14.79
N ALA A 191 -23.72 22.90 -14.07
CA ALA A 191 -24.60 23.92 -14.67
C ALA A 191 -23.84 24.82 -15.65
N ALA A 192 -22.61 25.22 -15.33
CA ALA A 192 -21.76 26.01 -16.22
C ALA A 192 -21.51 25.32 -17.57
N VAL A 193 -21.44 23.99 -17.61
CA VAL A 193 -21.33 23.24 -18.88
C VAL A 193 -22.55 23.51 -19.77
N PHE A 194 -23.77 23.44 -19.22
CA PHE A 194 -24.99 23.71 -19.99
C PHE A 194 -25.09 25.16 -20.44
N THR A 195 -24.65 26.11 -19.61
CA THR A 195 -24.50 27.52 -20.02
C THR A 195 -23.55 27.65 -21.21
N ARG A 196 -22.38 26.99 -21.18
CA ARG A 196 -21.42 27.05 -22.30
C ARG A 196 -21.88 26.30 -23.55
N ILE A 197 -22.69 25.26 -23.41
CA ILE A 197 -23.37 24.62 -24.55
C ILE A 197 -24.31 25.61 -25.22
N ALA A 198 -25.15 26.30 -24.44
CA ALA A 198 -26.10 27.28 -24.97
C ALA A 198 -25.38 28.45 -25.67
N GLU A 199 -24.31 28.98 -25.06
CA GLU A 199 -23.48 30.02 -25.67
C GLU A 199 -22.82 29.55 -26.98
N LEU A 200 -22.33 28.31 -27.04
CA LEU A 200 -21.78 27.76 -28.28
C LEU A 200 -22.84 27.64 -29.38
N LEU A 201 -24.04 27.17 -29.04
CA LEU A 201 -25.17 27.06 -29.97
C LEU A 201 -25.62 28.44 -30.49
N ALA A 202 -25.62 29.46 -29.63
CA ALA A 202 -25.94 30.84 -30.00
C ALA A 202 -24.85 31.48 -30.87
N ALA A 203 -23.59 31.10 -30.68
CA ALA A 203 -22.45 31.62 -31.42
C ALA A 203 -22.24 30.97 -32.80
N VAL A 204 -22.98 29.91 -33.15
CA VAL A 204 -22.79 29.19 -34.43
C VAL A 204 -22.97 30.14 -35.62
N GLY A 205 -22.01 30.12 -36.55
CA GLY A 205 -22.00 31.01 -37.71
C GLY A 205 -21.43 32.41 -37.43
N THR A 206 -20.92 32.68 -36.23
CA THR A 206 -20.25 33.94 -35.88
C THR A 206 -18.75 33.74 -35.64
N ASP A 207 -17.96 34.82 -35.71
CA ASP A 207 -16.52 34.83 -35.42
C ASP A 207 -16.18 34.41 -33.97
N SER A 208 -17.18 34.43 -33.08
CA SER A 208 -17.05 34.03 -31.67
C SER A 208 -17.16 32.52 -31.43
N ALA A 209 -17.63 31.73 -32.42
CA ALA A 209 -17.82 30.28 -32.27
C ALA A 209 -16.54 29.52 -31.81
N PRO A 210 -15.32 29.83 -32.31
CA PRO A 210 -14.10 29.18 -31.84
C PRO A 210 -13.77 29.49 -30.37
N ALA A 211 -14.07 30.70 -29.90
CA ALA A 211 -13.89 31.10 -28.50
C ALA A 211 -14.91 30.39 -27.59
N ALA A 212 -16.18 30.36 -27.99
CA ALA A 212 -17.24 29.63 -27.27
C ALA A 212 -16.94 28.12 -27.17
N ARG A 213 -16.39 27.52 -28.24
CA ARG A 213 -15.97 26.10 -28.24
C ARG A 213 -14.84 25.83 -27.24
N ARG A 214 -13.85 26.74 -27.16
CA ARG A 214 -12.77 26.66 -26.16
C ARG A 214 -13.32 26.80 -24.75
N ALA A 215 -14.22 27.76 -24.51
CA ALA A 215 -14.87 27.95 -23.21
C ALA A 215 -15.68 26.72 -22.77
N LEU A 216 -16.42 26.08 -23.68
CA LEU A 216 -17.13 24.82 -23.42
C LEU A 216 -16.16 23.69 -23.03
N THR A 217 -15.04 23.57 -23.75
CA THR A 217 -14.03 22.55 -23.43
C THR A 217 -13.43 22.77 -22.04
N THR A 218 -13.11 24.02 -21.69
CA THR A 218 -12.62 24.38 -20.35
C THR A 218 -13.65 24.09 -19.27
N ALA A 219 -14.93 24.40 -19.50
CA ALA A 219 -16.01 24.13 -18.55
C ALA A 219 -16.23 22.62 -18.35
N LEU A 220 -16.17 21.82 -19.42
CA LEU A 220 -16.24 20.35 -19.34
C LEU A 220 -15.09 19.79 -18.50
N ASN A 221 -13.85 20.18 -18.78
CA ASN A 221 -12.69 19.74 -18.01
C ASN A 221 -12.81 20.14 -16.54
N ALA A 222 -13.20 21.39 -16.26
CA ALA A 222 -13.42 21.86 -14.89
C ALA A 222 -14.52 21.08 -14.16
N ALA A 223 -15.62 20.76 -14.84
CA ALA A 223 -16.72 19.98 -14.27
C ALA A 223 -16.31 18.53 -14.01
N TYR A 224 -15.64 17.86 -14.96
CA TYR A 224 -15.12 16.51 -14.78
C TYR A 224 -14.07 16.47 -13.65
N ASP A 225 -13.07 17.34 -13.70
CA ASP A 225 -12.03 17.41 -12.67
C ASP A 225 -12.63 17.64 -11.29
N ARG A 226 -13.63 18.52 -11.18
CA ARG A 226 -14.28 18.82 -9.91
C ARG A 226 -15.12 17.66 -9.42
N VAL A 227 -16.00 17.10 -10.25
CA VAL A 227 -16.86 15.97 -9.86
C VAL A 227 -16.02 14.74 -9.53
N ILE A 228 -14.95 14.47 -10.29
CA ILE A 228 -14.00 13.37 -10.00
C ILE A 228 -13.24 13.65 -8.71
N ARG A 229 -12.73 14.88 -8.50
CA ARG A 229 -12.01 15.25 -7.27
C ARG A 229 -12.93 15.15 -6.04
N SER A 230 -14.14 15.70 -6.11
CA SER A 230 -15.16 15.61 -5.07
C SER A 230 -15.56 14.15 -4.79
N ARG A 231 -15.68 13.31 -5.82
CA ARG A 231 -15.90 11.85 -5.66
C ARG A 231 -14.71 11.13 -5.04
N SER A 232 -13.48 11.47 -5.43
CA SER A 232 -12.27 10.84 -4.91
C SER A 232 -12.05 11.15 -3.42
N ARG A 233 -12.46 12.34 -2.98
CA ARG A 233 -12.34 12.85 -1.60
C ARG A 233 -13.58 12.57 -0.74
N SER A 234 -14.72 12.24 -1.33
CA SER A 234 -15.94 11.91 -0.60
C SER A 234 -15.93 10.45 -0.13
N PRO A 235 -16.12 10.18 1.17
CA PRO A 235 -16.16 8.80 1.65
C PRO A 235 -17.47 8.12 1.22
N GLY A 236 -17.38 6.97 0.54
CA GLY A 236 -18.54 6.15 0.14
C GLY A 236 -19.29 6.59 -1.11
N LEU A 237 -20.32 5.82 -1.49
CA LEU A 237 -21.16 6.09 -2.65
C LEU A 237 -22.09 7.28 -2.36
N SER A 238 -21.68 8.48 -2.75
CA SER A 238 -22.60 9.64 -2.80
C SER A 238 -23.55 9.46 -3.98
N ARG A 239 -24.84 9.26 -3.67
CA ARG A 239 -25.92 9.18 -4.67
C ARG A 239 -25.94 10.44 -5.53
N GLU A 240 -25.74 11.60 -4.92
CA GLU A 240 -25.82 12.89 -5.59
C GLU A 240 -24.62 13.18 -6.51
N LEU A 241 -23.39 12.84 -6.09
CA LEU A 241 -22.24 12.92 -7.00
C LEU A 241 -22.35 11.92 -8.15
N SER A 242 -23.06 10.81 -7.94
CA SER A 242 -23.38 9.84 -8.99
C SER A 242 -24.47 10.38 -9.94
N GLU A 243 -25.46 11.10 -9.41
CA GLU A 243 -26.47 11.81 -10.19
C GLU A 243 -25.84 12.94 -11.02
N LEU A 244 -24.98 13.77 -10.44
CA LEU A 244 -24.24 14.82 -11.17
C LEU A 244 -23.31 14.26 -12.23
N ALA A 245 -22.59 13.17 -11.92
CA ALA A 245 -21.83 12.45 -12.95
C ALA A 245 -22.76 11.87 -14.03
N GLY A 246 -23.96 11.41 -13.67
CA GLY A 246 -24.99 10.95 -14.61
C GLY A 246 -25.48 12.07 -15.54
N VAL A 247 -25.76 13.25 -15.00
CA VAL A 247 -26.12 14.47 -15.75
C VAL A 247 -24.99 14.89 -16.68
N LEU A 248 -23.75 14.95 -16.19
CA LEU A 248 -22.59 15.32 -17.00
C LEU A 248 -22.35 14.32 -18.14
N ASN A 249 -22.52 13.02 -17.88
CA ASN A 249 -22.48 11.99 -18.91
C ASN A 249 -23.64 12.11 -19.93
N ALA A 250 -24.83 12.50 -19.47
CA ALA A 250 -25.99 12.72 -20.32
C ALA A 250 -25.83 13.96 -21.22
N ALA A 251 -24.96 14.90 -20.86
CA ALA A 251 -24.61 16.05 -21.69
C ALA A 251 -23.78 15.69 -22.93
N ALA A 252 -23.11 14.54 -22.97
CA ALA A 252 -22.18 14.19 -24.06
C ALA A 252 -22.82 14.22 -25.47
N PRO A 253 -24.00 13.63 -25.72
CA PRO A 253 -24.65 13.72 -27.04
C PRO A 253 -25.03 15.15 -27.42
N LEU A 254 -25.36 16.00 -26.44
CA LEU A 254 -25.67 17.41 -26.67
C LEU A 254 -24.41 18.22 -27.01
N VAL A 255 -23.28 17.95 -26.33
CA VAL A 255 -21.97 18.51 -26.66
C VAL A 255 -21.54 18.11 -28.07
N GLU A 256 -21.63 16.81 -28.39
CA GLU A 256 -21.32 16.28 -29.72
C GLU A 256 -22.16 16.98 -30.80
N GLY A 257 -23.47 17.12 -30.56
CA GLY A 257 -24.38 17.87 -31.44
C GLY A 257 -24.01 19.34 -31.60
N ALA A 258 -23.72 20.04 -30.50
CA ALA A 258 -23.38 21.46 -30.50
C ALA A 258 -22.06 21.74 -31.24
N VAL A 259 -21.05 20.88 -31.06
CA VAL A 259 -19.77 20.99 -31.79
C VAL A 259 -19.96 20.68 -33.28
N ALA A 260 -20.78 19.68 -33.62
CA ALA A 260 -21.12 19.37 -35.01
C ALA A 260 -21.86 20.53 -35.69
N ALA A 261 -22.79 21.18 -34.99
CA ALA A 261 -23.49 22.37 -35.49
C ALA A 261 -22.51 23.54 -35.71
N ALA A 262 -21.64 23.81 -34.74
CA ALA A 262 -20.61 24.85 -34.84
C ALA A 262 -19.63 24.62 -36.01
N ARG A 263 -19.22 23.36 -36.25
CA ARG A 263 -18.35 23.02 -37.39
C ARG A 263 -19.07 23.13 -38.74
N ALA A 264 -20.32 22.73 -38.79
CA ALA A 264 -21.13 22.82 -40.01
C ALA A 264 -21.58 24.26 -40.32
N GLY A 265 -21.40 25.20 -39.39
CA GLY A 265 -21.88 26.57 -39.53
C GLY A 265 -23.41 26.69 -39.59
N VAL A 266 -24.13 25.64 -39.18
CA VAL A 266 -25.61 25.59 -39.28
C VAL A 266 -26.21 26.15 -37.98
N PRO A 267 -26.98 27.24 -38.04
CA PRO A 267 -27.58 27.85 -36.85
C PRO A 267 -28.41 26.85 -36.06
N ALA A 268 -28.28 26.90 -34.73
CA ALA A 268 -29.08 26.09 -33.84
C ALA A 268 -30.51 26.65 -33.71
N ASP A 269 -31.46 25.79 -33.37
CA ASP A 269 -32.83 26.21 -33.08
C ASP A 269 -32.84 27.03 -31.77
N PRO A 270 -33.45 28.24 -31.72
CA PRO A 270 -33.52 29.06 -30.51
C PRO A 270 -34.10 28.34 -29.30
N CYS A 271 -35.02 27.39 -29.50
CA CYS A 271 -35.56 26.58 -28.41
C CYS A 271 -34.50 25.66 -27.79
N ASP A 272 -33.53 25.18 -28.57
CA ASP A 272 -32.43 24.36 -28.05
C ASP A 272 -31.40 25.19 -27.25
N VAL A 273 -31.19 26.46 -27.64
CA VAL A 273 -30.38 27.43 -26.87
C VAL A 273 -31.04 27.71 -25.52
N SER A 274 -32.32 28.05 -25.52
CA SER A 274 -33.10 28.30 -24.30
C SER A 274 -33.17 27.07 -23.39
N ALA A 275 -33.28 25.86 -23.96
CA ALA A 275 -33.24 24.62 -23.18
C ALA A 275 -31.90 24.44 -22.45
N GLY A 276 -30.76 24.79 -23.07
CA GLY A 276 -29.46 24.77 -22.41
C GLY A 276 -29.39 25.68 -21.17
N HIS A 277 -29.91 26.91 -21.27
CA HIS A 277 -30.01 27.82 -20.12
C HIS A 277 -31.00 27.32 -19.06
N ALA A 278 -32.12 26.70 -19.46
CA ALA A 278 -33.09 26.12 -18.54
C ALA A 278 -32.51 24.92 -17.77
N PHE A 279 -31.69 24.07 -18.41
CA PHE A 279 -30.97 23.00 -17.71
C PHE A 279 -30.00 23.54 -16.67
N ALA A 280 -29.25 24.59 -17.01
CA ALA A 280 -28.35 25.25 -16.07
C ALA A 280 -29.12 25.80 -14.86
N ALA A 281 -30.21 26.53 -15.10
CA ALA A 281 -31.07 27.11 -14.07
C ALA A 281 -31.70 26.05 -13.14
N ALA A 282 -32.15 24.92 -13.70
CA ALA A 282 -32.71 23.81 -12.93
C ALA A 282 -31.66 23.14 -12.04
N LEU A 283 -30.42 22.97 -12.52
CA LEU A 283 -29.33 22.41 -11.73
C LEU A 283 -28.89 23.33 -10.59
N THR A 284 -28.97 24.64 -10.80
CA THR A 284 -28.72 25.67 -9.78
C THR A 284 -29.95 25.98 -8.93
N GLY A 285 -31.09 25.33 -9.13
CA GLY A 285 -32.32 25.63 -8.38
C GLY A 285 -32.81 27.07 -8.53
N SER A 286 -32.38 27.79 -9.57
CA SER A 286 -32.74 29.18 -9.86
C SER A 286 -33.88 29.29 -10.88
N GLY A 287 -34.40 28.16 -11.37
CA GLY A 287 -35.57 28.08 -12.25
C GLY A 287 -36.05 26.64 -12.39
N GLU A 288 -37.33 26.44 -12.70
CA GLU A 288 -37.89 25.11 -12.96
C GLU A 288 -37.88 24.81 -14.47
N LEU A 289 -37.66 23.54 -14.82
CA LEU A 289 -37.85 23.08 -16.18
C LEU A 289 -39.35 23.01 -16.49
N SER A 290 -39.74 23.41 -17.70
CA SER A 290 -41.11 23.25 -18.16
C SER A 290 -41.55 21.78 -18.06
N SER A 291 -42.86 21.54 -17.91
CA SER A 291 -43.44 20.19 -17.95
C SER A 291 -43.44 19.59 -19.36
N GLU A 292 -43.41 20.42 -20.40
CA GLU A 292 -43.47 19.97 -21.79
C GLU A 292 -42.09 19.65 -22.37
N ARG A 293 -41.87 18.37 -22.68
CA ARG A 293 -40.63 17.90 -23.33
C ARG A 293 -40.50 18.45 -24.76
N PRO A 294 -39.32 18.93 -25.17
CA PRO A 294 -39.07 19.36 -26.55
C PRO A 294 -39.42 18.30 -27.60
N ARG A 295 -40.15 18.71 -28.64
CA ARG A 295 -40.60 17.83 -29.73
C ARG A 295 -39.40 17.33 -30.56
N PRO A 296 -39.42 16.08 -31.07
CA PRO A 296 -38.39 15.60 -32.00
C PRO A 296 -38.39 16.42 -33.30
N LEU A 297 -37.19 16.78 -33.78
CA LEU A 297 -37.01 17.31 -35.14
C LEU A 297 -36.95 16.12 -36.12
N GLN A 298 -37.91 16.05 -37.05
CA GLN A 298 -37.93 15.03 -38.12
C GLN A 298 -37.25 15.52 -39.41
N GLY A 299 -37.22 16.83 -39.67
CA GLY A 299 -36.52 17.48 -40.79
C GLY A 299 -35.30 18.30 -40.36
N GLY A 300 -34.61 18.93 -41.31
CA GLY A 300 -33.46 19.82 -41.05
C GLY A 300 -32.08 19.14 -41.13
N HIS A 301 -31.01 19.93 -40.97
CA HIS A 301 -29.63 19.45 -41.10
C HIS A 301 -29.29 18.38 -40.05
N PRO A 302 -28.46 17.35 -40.35
CA PRO A 302 -28.11 16.30 -39.40
C PRO A 302 -27.59 16.80 -38.04
N SER A 303 -26.84 17.90 -38.02
CA SER A 303 -26.34 18.52 -36.79
C SER A 303 -27.46 19.09 -35.91
N MET A 304 -28.49 19.72 -36.49
CA MET A 304 -29.66 20.23 -35.74
C MET A 304 -30.45 19.08 -35.10
N ARG A 305 -30.62 17.97 -35.83
CA ARG A 305 -31.27 16.77 -35.29
C ARG A 305 -30.46 16.16 -34.15
N ALA A 306 -29.14 16.17 -34.25
CA ALA A 306 -28.24 15.70 -33.19
C ALA A 306 -28.35 16.58 -31.93
N VAL A 307 -28.38 17.92 -32.08
CA VAL A 307 -28.63 18.86 -30.97
C VAL A 307 -29.97 18.56 -30.31
N ARG A 308 -31.07 18.51 -31.09
CA ARG A 308 -32.41 18.22 -30.54
C ARG A 308 -32.49 16.87 -29.85
N HIS A 309 -31.80 15.85 -30.38
CA HIS A 309 -31.70 14.55 -29.73
C HIS A 309 -30.96 14.64 -28.37
N GLY A 310 -29.85 15.37 -28.33
CA GLY A 310 -29.11 15.67 -27.12
C GLY A 310 -29.95 16.40 -26.08
N VAL A 311 -30.65 17.47 -26.46
CA VAL A 311 -31.56 18.23 -25.58
C VAL A 311 -32.62 17.31 -24.98
N ARG A 312 -33.24 16.44 -25.78
CA ARG A 312 -34.25 15.50 -25.30
C ARG A 312 -33.70 14.41 -24.37
N LEU A 313 -32.42 14.04 -24.49
CA LEU A 313 -31.76 13.11 -23.56
C LEU A 313 -31.44 13.77 -22.24
N VAL A 314 -30.93 15.01 -22.28
CA VAL A 314 -30.65 15.80 -21.08
C VAL A 314 -31.96 16.12 -20.35
N TRP A 315 -33.03 16.45 -21.08
CA TRP A 315 -34.35 16.70 -20.51
C TRP A 315 -34.86 15.56 -19.65
N ASN A 316 -34.64 14.31 -20.06
CA ASN A 316 -35.04 13.15 -19.26
C ASN A 316 -34.23 13.04 -17.97
N VAL A 317 -32.96 13.44 -18.01
CA VAL A 317 -32.07 13.36 -16.85
C VAL A 317 -32.16 14.61 -15.95
N VAL A 318 -32.60 15.76 -16.45
CA VAL A 318 -32.70 17.00 -15.66
C VAL A 318 -34.14 17.35 -15.33
N GLY A 319 -35.14 16.97 -16.14
CA GLY A 319 -36.55 17.36 -15.99
C GLY A 319 -37.40 16.48 -15.07
N ASP A 320 -37.11 15.18 -14.97
CA ASP A 320 -37.94 14.25 -14.19
C ASP A 320 -37.16 13.68 -12.97
N PRO A 321 -37.57 13.99 -11.72
CA PRO A 321 -36.97 13.44 -10.52
C PRO A 321 -37.02 11.89 -10.43
N GLU A 322 -38.05 11.26 -11.01
CA GLU A 322 -38.20 9.80 -11.04
C GLU A 322 -37.35 9.17 -12.14
N GLU A 323 -37.22 9.81 -13.31
CA GLU A 323 -36.27 9.38 -14.35
C GLU A 323 -34.80 9.69 -13.96
N ARG A 324 -34.51 10.71 -13.13
CA ARG A 324 -33.21 10.88 -12.42
C ARG A 324 -32.90 9.70 -11.51
N ALA A 325 -33.91 9.22 -10.79
CA ALA A 325 -33.81 8.05 -9.93
C ALA A 325 -33.74 6.72 -10.72
N SER A 326 -34.32 6.67 -11.92
CA SER A 326 -34.36 5.49 -12.81
C SER A 326 -33.15 5.39 -13.75
N ALA A 327 -32.63 6.51 -14.26
CA ALA A 327 -31.34 6.61 -14.94
C ALA A 327 -30.17 6.28 -13.99
N ALA A 328 -30.40 6.45 -12.68
CA ALA A 328 -29.55 6.01 -11.58
C ALA A 328 -29.99 4.68 -10.92
N ALA A 329 -30.96 3.94 -11.48
CA ALA A 329 -31.72 2.89 -10.78
C ALA A 329 -30.88 1.97 -9.88
N PRO A 330 -31.14 1.95 -8.56
CA PRO A 330 -31.13 0.73 -7.77
C PRO A 330 -32.49 0.02 -7.90
N SER A 331 -32.46 -1.30 -7.73
CA SER A 331 -33.63 -2.19 -7.57
C SER A 331 -34.70 -1.66 -6.61
N PRO A 332 -35.95 -2.18 -6.68
CA PRO A 332 -37.06 -1.83 -5.78
C PRO A 332 -36.61 -1.71 -4.33
N ALA A 333 -37.14 -0.70 -3.62
CA ALA A 333 -36.77 -0.38 -2.25
C ALA A 333 -36.69 -1.68 -1.41
N PRO A 334 -35.48 -2.11 -1.01
CA PRO A 334 -35.32 -3.42 -0.43
C PRO A 334 -36.15 -3.48 0.86
N SER A 335 -36.79 -4.62 1.08
CA SER A 335 -37.44 -4.93 2.35
C SER A 335 -36.45 -4.64 3.50
N PRO A 336 -36.92 -4.33 4.72
CA PRO A 336 -36.03 -4.11 5.87
C PRO A 336 -34.99 -5.22 6.03
N ARG A 337 -35.38 -6.47 5.73
CA ARG A 337 -34.50 -7.64 5.69
C ARG A 337 -33.44 -7.57 4.59
N ALA A 338 -33.80 -7.13 3.38
CA ALA A 338 -32.86 -6.96 2.29
C ALA A 338 -31.90 -5.78 2.52
N ARG A 339 -32.34 -4.69 3.17
CA ARG A 339 -31.44 -3.60 3.63
C ARG A 339 -30.45 -4.07 4.68
N LEU A 340 -30.92 -4.85 5.65
CA LEU A 340 -30.06 -5.44 6.67
C LEU A 340 -29.04 -6.39 6.03
N ARG A 341 -29.48 -7.25 5.09
CA ARG A 341 -28.61 -8.16 4.35
C ARG A 341 -27.57 -7.41 3.53
N GLU A 342 -27.97 -6.34 2.84
CA GLU A 342 -27.06 -5.48 2.08
C GLU A 342 -26.04 -4.79 2.99
N VAL A 343 -26.44 -4.31 4.18
CA VAL A 343 -25.52 -3.76 5.17
C VAL A 343 -24.57 -4.83 5.69
N VAL A 344 -25.06 -6.03 5.98
CA VAL A 344 -24.25 -7.18 6.42
C VAL A 344 -23.25 -7.60 5.33
N ASP A 345 -23.68 -7.68 4.07
CA ASP A 345 -22.82 -8.03 2.94
C ASP A 345 -21.76 -6.95 2.70
N ARG A 346 -22.11 -5.66 2.83
CA ARG A 346 -21.15 -4.54 2.71
C ARG A 346 -20.14 -4.48 3.86
N THR A 347 -20.53 -4.92 5.07
CA THR A 347 -19.67 -4.86 6.26
C THR A 347 -18.85 -6.14 6.45
N LEU A 348 -19.49 -7.30 6.51
CA LEU A 348 -18.87 -8.60 6.78
C LEU A 348 -18.54 -9.40 5.52
N GLY A 349 -19.20 -9.13 4.39
CA GLY A 349 -18.94 -9.83 3.13
C GLY A 349 -17.62 -9.42 2.48
N SER A 350 -17.29 -8.13 2.52
CA SER A 350 -16.04 -7.59 1.94
C SER A 350 -14.81 -8.09 2.69
N ARG A 351 -13.83 -8.62 1.94
CA ARG A 351 -12.53 -9.03 2.48
C ARG A 351 -11.72 -7.84 2.98
N ASP A 352 -11.83 -6.70 2.30
CA ASP A 352 -11.10 -5.48 2.64
C ASP A 352 -11.63 -4.85 3.93
N THR A 353 -12.96 -4.81 4.11
CA THR A 353 -13.58 -4.32 5.35
C THR A 353 -13.20 -5.19 6.54
N ARG A 354 -13.20 -6.52 6.39
CA ARG A 354 -12.76 -7.44 7.45
C ARG A 354 -11.29 -7.28 7.78
N SER A 355 -10.44 -7.17 6.75
CA SER A 355 -9.01 -6.92 6.94
C SER A 355 -8.77 -5.60 7.66
N PHE A 356 -9.53 -4.56 7.31
CA PHE A 356 -9.47 -3.26 7.96
C PHE A 356 -9.94 -3.33 9.43
N ALA A 357 -11.02 -4.04 9.72
CA ALA A 357 -11.52 -4.20 11.09
C ALA A 357 -10.54 -4.93 12.00
N VAL A 358 -9.94 -6.02 11.53
CA VAL A 358 -8.89 -6.72 12.29
C VAL A 358 -7.68 -5.81 12.51
N ARG A 359 -7.29 -5.05 11.49
CA ARG A 359 -6.15 -4.13 11.57
C ARG A 359 -6.37 -2.99 12.55
N LEU A 360 -7.52 -2.33 12.49
CA LEU A 360 -7.86 -1.23 13.40
C LEU A 360 -7.97 -1.75 14.83
N SER A 361 -8.66 -2.87 15.04
CA SER A 361 -8.79 -3.51 16.35
C SER A 361 -7.41 -3.88 16.91
N LEU A 362 -6.54 -4.52 16.13
CA LEU A 362 -5.17 -4.85 16.55
C LEU A 362 -4.38 -3.62 16.98
N CYS A 363 -4.34 -2.57 16.17
CA CYS A 363 -3.58 -1.36 16.49
C CYS A 363 -4.11 -0.64 17.72
N MET A 364 -5.44 -0.58 17.89
CA MET A 364 -6.07 0.04 19.05
C MET A 364 -5.85 -0.80 20.31
N THR A 365 -5.88 -2.14 20.23
CA THR A 365 -5.50 -3.05 21.32
C THR A 365 -4.05 -2.88 21.72
N VAL A 366 -3.12 -2.83 20.76
CA VAL A 366 -1.69 -2.61 21.06
C VAL A 366 -1.48 -1.24 21.69
N ALA A 367 -2.14 -0.20 21.19
CA ALA A 367 -2.10 1.14 21.76
C ALA A 367 -2.63 1.17 23.21
N GLU A 368 -3.69 0.43 23.49
CA GLU A 368 -4.23 0.31 24.84
C GLU A 368 -3.31 -0.46 25.78
N ILE A 369 -2.66 -1.53 25.31
CA ILE A 369 -1.64 -2.24 26.11
C ILE A 369 -0.48 -1.29 26.39
N VAL A 370 0.02 -0.58 25.36
CA VAL A 370 1.07 0.43 25.52
C VAL A 370 0.67 1.50 26.53
N ARG A 371 -0.60 1.95 26.50
CA ARG A 371 -1.16 2.92 27.45
C ARG A 371 -0.99 2.49 28.91
N GLN A 372 -1.13 1.19 29.19
CA GLN A 372 -1.09 0.65 30.56
C GLN A 372 0.32 0.31 31.06
N TYR A 373 1.24 -0.09 30.18
CA TYR A 373 2.55 -0.64 30.58
C TYR A 373 3.74 0.30 30.35
N LEU A 374 3.60 1.37 29.56
CA LEU A 374 4.64 2.38 29.45
C LEU A 374 4.37 3.54 30.42
N PRO A 375 5.40 4.03 31.14
CA PRO A 375 5.28 5.19 32.03
C PRO A 375 5.14 6.46 31.19
N ILE A 376 3.93 6.70 30.70
CA ILE A 376 3.57 7.82 29.84
C ILE A 376 2.64 8.75 30.63
N GLU A 377 2.95 10.05 30.65
CA GLU A 377 2.21 11.05 31.43
C GLU A 377 0.74 11.19 31.01
N ARG A 378 0.42 11.03 29.71
CA ARG A 378 -0.93 11.25 29.15
C ARG A 378 -1.28 10.20 28.08
N PRO A 379 -1.53 8.94 28.47
CA PRO A 379 -1.38 7.82 27.56
C PRO A 379 -2.57 7.68 26.55
N TYR A 380 -3.66 8.43 26.72
CA TYR A 380 -4.77 8.53 25.75
C TYR A 380 -4.36 9.12 24.39
N TRP A 381 -3.25 9.86 24.33
CA TRP A 381 -2.76 10.44 23.08
C TRP A 381 -2.28 9.41 22.06
N VAL A 382 -1.80 8.26 22.54
CA VAL A 382 -1.42 7.14 21.68
C VAL A 382 -2.65 6.61 20.95
N LEU A 383 -3.74 6.32 21.68
CA LEU A 383 -5.02 5.88 21.11
C LEU A 383 -5.58 6.89 20.10
N LEU A 384 -5.57 8.18 20.45
CA LEU A 384 -6.04 9.23 19.56
C LEU A 384 -5.25 9.27 18.25
N THR A 385 -3.93 9.16 18.35
CA THR A 385 -3.03 9.19 17.18
C THR A 385 -3.29 7.98 16.28
N VAL A 386 -3.46 6.79 16.85
CA VAL A 386 -3.78 5.57 16.10
C VAL A 386 -5.12 5.68 15.38
N ALA A 387 -6.18 6.14 16.07
CA ALA A 387 -7.52 6.31 15.49
C ALA A 387 -7.53 7.29 14.30
N ILE A 388 -6.83 8.42 14.43
CA ILE A 388 -6.76 9.45 13.38
C ILE A 388 -5.98 8.93 12.16
N ILE A 389 -4.81 8.30 12.36
CA ILE A 389 -3.97 7.85 11.25
C ILE A 389 -4.60 6.66 10.51
N LEU A 390 -5.19 5.69 11.22
CA LEU A 390 -5.77 4.50 10.59
C LEU A 390 -7.12 4.74 9.92
N LYS A 391 -7.70 5.94 10.05
CA LYS A 391 -8.94 6.29 9.35
C LYS A 391 -8.81 5.95 7.85
N PRO A 392 -9.71 5.13 7.29
CA PRO A 392 -9.54 4.60 5.94
C PRO A 392 -9.73 5.67 4.86
N ASP A 393 -10.40 6.78 5.20
CA ASP A 393 -10.86 7.79 4.24
C ASP A 393 -9.79 8.80 3.79
N PHE A 394 -8.64 8.87 4.46
CA PHE A 394 -7.70 9.97 4.27
C PHE A 394 -6.50 9.66 3.35
N GLY A 395 -6.59 8.64 2.48
CA GLY A 395 -5.51 8.25 1.56
C GLY A 395 -4.45 7.32 2.18
N SER A 396 -3.16 7.53 1.88
CA SER A 396 -2.06 6.68 2.39
C SER A 396 -1.90 6.79 3.92
N VAL A 397 -1.93 5.64 4.59
CA VAL A 397 -1.67 5.51 6.04
C VAL A 397 -0.25 5.96 6.38
N PHE A 398 0.72 5.68 5.51
CA PHE A 398 2.12 6.06 5.69
C PHE A 398 2.29 7.59 5.65
N THR A 399 1.79 8.23 4.58
CA THR A 399 1.86 9.69 4.42
C THR A 399 1.26 10.41 5.62
N ARG A 400 0.12 9.92 6.14
CA ARG A 400 -0.49 10.46 7.36
C ARG A 400 0.33 10.24 8.61
N ALA A 401 0.96 9.08 8.79
CA ALA A 401 1.80 8.85 9.97
C ALA A 401 2.97 9.85 10.01
N VAL A 402 3.60 10.11 8.86
CA VAL A 402 4.67 11.10 8.73
C VAL A 402 4.14 12.52 8.93
N GLN A 403 3.07 12.90 8.22
CA GLN A 403 2.45 14.22 8.34
C GLN A 403 1.90 14.49 9.74
N ARG A 404 1.36 13.48 10.44
CA ARG A 404 0.94 13.56 11.84
C ARG A 404 2.14 13.83 12.73
N GLY A 405 3.23 13.07 12.58
CA GLY A 405 4.44 13.23 13.38
C GLY A 405 5.04 14.63 13.22
N VAL A 406 5.32 15.05 11.99
CA VAL A 406 5.90 16.38 11.69
C VAL A 406 4.94 17.51 12.06
N GLY A 407 3.67 17.39 11.70
CA GLY A 407 2.68 18.43 11.99
C GLY A 407 2.40 18.58 13.48
N THR A 408 2.37 17.48 14.24
CA THR A 408 2.24 17.55 15.70
C THR A 408 3.49 18.12 16.35
N LEU A 409 4.70 17.81 15.85
CA LEU A 409 5.93 18.43 16.33
C LEU A 409 5.89 19.96 16.20
N LEU A 410 5.58 20.45 15.01
CA LEU A 410 5.44 21.89 14.76
C LEU A 410 4.31 22.53 15.57
N GLY A 411 3.17 21.84 15.67
CA GLY A 411 2.02 22.32 16.45
C GLY A 411 2.25 22.34 17.96
N VAL A 412 3.04 21.39 18.50
CA VAL A 412 3.49 21.39 19.90
C VAL A 412 4.42 22.56 20.16
N LEU A 413 5.40 22.82 19.28
CA LEU A 413 6.28 23.98 19.40
C LEU A 413 5.49 25.29 19.38
N LEU A 414 4.52 25.41 18.47
CA LEU A 414 3.63 26.57 18.39
C LEU A 414 2.77 26.72 19.65
N GLY A 415 2.11 25.66 20.10
CA GLY A 415 1.27 25.68 21.30
C GLY A 415 2.06 26.01 22.57
N SER A 416 3.27 25.46 22.70
CA SER A 416 4.15 25.73 23.84
C SER A 416 4.64 27.18 23.84
N ALA A 417 5.04 27.70 22.68
CA ALA A 417 5.41 29.11 22.54
C ALA A 417 4.25 30.04 22.92
N LEU A 418 3.02 29.71 22.51
CA LEU A 418 1.83 30.48 22.88
C LEU A 418 1.58 30.46 24.39
N LEU A 419 1.72 29.32 25.07
CA LEU A 419 1.55 29.21 26.53
C LEU A 419 2.63 29.97 27.32
N VAL A 420 3.86 30.06 26.80
CA VAL A 420 4.96 30.80 27.45
C VAL A 420 4.82 32.31 27.26
N VAL A 421 4.38 32.75 26.07
CA VAL A 421 4.34 34.18 25.71
C VAL A 421 3.04 34.84 26.16
N LEU A 422 1.92 34.12 26.14
CA LEU A 422 0.61 34.69 26.45
C LEU A 422 0.30 34.59 27.95
N PRO A 423 -0.19 35.67 28.58
CA PRO A 423 -0.78 35.58 29.91
C PRO A 423 -1.93 34.57 29.92
N HIS A 424 -2.13 33.85 31.03
CA HIS A 424 -3.17 32.82 31.21
C HIS A 424 -4.59 33.42 31.39
N ASP A 425 -4.91 34.45 30.59
CA ASP A 425 -6.14 35.24 30.64
C ASP A 425 -6.88 35.18 29.29
N ALA A 426 -7.54 36.27 28.87
CA ALA A 426 -8.27 36.38 27.60
C ALA A 426 -7.43 36.06 26.34
N TRP A 427 -6.10 36.14 26.44
CA TRP A 427 -5.18 35.84 25.33
C TRP A 427 -5.16 34.37 24.92
N VAL A 428 -5.40 33.44 25.86
CA VAL A 428 -5.52 32.01 25.54
C VAL A 428 -6.76 31.77 24.67
N LEU A 429 -7.87 32.46 24.96
CA LEU A 429 -9.10 32.40 24.14
C LEU A 429 -8.88 33.00 22.74
N ALA A 430 -8.10 34.08 22.64
CA ALA A 430 -7.72 34.66 21.36
C ALA A 430 -6.86 33.68 20.52
N ALA A 431 -5.86 33.04 21.14
CA ALA A 431 -5.01 32.04 20.49
C ALA A 431 -5.81 30.79 20.05
N LEU A 432 -6.76 30.35 20.88
CA LEU A 432 -7.68 29.26 20.54
C LEU A 432 -8.58 29.64 19.35
N THR A 433 -9.09 30.87 19.34
CA THR A 433 -9.91 31.41 18.25
C THR A 433 -9.13 31.48 16.93
N VAL A 434 -7.90 31.99 16.96
CA VAL A 434 -7.03 32.04 15.76
C VAL A 434 -6.71 30.63 15.26
N SER A 435 -6.36 29.70 16.16
CA SER A 435 -6.10 28.31 15.81
C SER A 435 -7.33 27.66 15.16
N ALA A 436 -8.52 27.89 15.71
CA ALA A 436 -9.79 27.42 15.15
C ALA A 436 -10.07 28.02 13.76
N ALA A 437 -9.88 29.34 13.59
CA ALA A 437 -10.14 30.06 12.35
C ALA A 437 -9.31 29.53 11.18
N VAL A 438 -8.06 29.11 11.42
CA VAL A 438 -7.13 28.63 10.38
C VAL A 438 -7.39 27.17 9.98
N LEU A 439 -8.03 26.37 10.85
CA LEU A 439 -8.30 24.94 10.58
C LEU A 439 -8.95 24.61 9.23
N PRO A 440 -10.01 25.29 8.76
CA PRO A 440 -10.64 24.92 7.49
C PRO A 440 -9.70 25.12 6.29
N TRP A 441 -8.89 26.17 6.30
CA TRP A 441 -7.84 26.37 5.29
C TRP A 441 -6.74 25.29 5.39
N ALA A 442 -6.30 24.99 6.60
CA ALA A 442 -5.27 23.99 6.84
C ALA A 442 -5.71 22.58 6.41
N ARG A 443 -6.98 22.23 6.67
CA ARG A 443 -7.64 20.98 6.26
C ARG A 443 -7.61 20.80 4.75
N ASP A 444 -7.91 21.86 4.00
CA ASP A 444 -8.00 21.79 2.54
C ASP A 444 -6.62 21.79 1.87
N THR A 445 -5.58 22.20 2.61
CA THR A 445 -4.18 22.24 2.15
C THR A 445 -3.54 20.86 2.18
N ASN A 446 -3.34 20.28 3.37
CA ASN A 446 -2.92 18.89 3.56
C ASN A 446 -3.11 18.47 5.03
N PHE A 447 -3.06 17.17 5.29
CA PHE A 447 -3.28 16.62 6.64
C PHE A 447 -2.19 17.04 7.66
N GLY A 448 -0.95 17.27 7.21
CA GLY A 448 0.12 17.80 8.07
C GLY A 448 -0.20 19.20 8.59
N MET A 449 -0.57 20.11 7.70
CA MET A 449 -1.01 21.48 8.03
C MET A 449 -2.21 21.48 8.97
N PHE A 450 -3.20 20.61 8.71
CA PHE A 450 -4.30 20.41 9.64
C PHE A 450 -3.81 20.04 11.04
N SER A 451 -2.85 19.10 11.13
CA SER A 451 -2.25 18.69 12.40
C SER A 451 -1.47 19.82 13.09
N VAL A 452 -0.79 20.71 12.34
CA VAL A 452 -0.05 21.87 12.89
C VAL A 452 -0.97 22.79 13.69
N PHE A 453 -2.14 23.13 13.16
CA PHE A 453 -3.07 24.08 13.81
C PHE A 453 -4.08 23.39 14.75
N GLN A 454 -4.38 22.12 14.53
CA GLN A 454 -5.25 21.35 15.43
C GLN A 454 -4.56 21.05 16.76
N THR A 455 -3.25 20.77 16.74
CA THR A 455 -2.48 20.43 17.94
C THR A 455 -2.51 21.53 19.01
N PRO A 456 -2.15 22.81 18.72
CA PRO A 456 -2.21 23.88 19.69
C PRO A 456 -3.64 24.14 20.15
N LEU A 457 -4.65 24.05 19.28
CA LEU A 457 -6.05 24.15 19.68
C LEU A 457 -6.41 23.17 20.81
N ILE A 458 -6.04 21.88 20.65
CA ILE A 458 -6.36 20.87 21.66
C ILE A 458 -5.48 21.04 22.91
N ILE A 459 -4.20 21.42 22.76
CA ILE A 459 -3.31 21.67 23.91
C ILE A 459 -3.87 22.79 24.78
N LEU A 460 -4.21 23.94 24.19
CA LEU A 460 -4.78 25.09 24.91
C LEU A 460 -6.10 24.71 25.59
N LEU A 461 -6.95 23.93 24.91
CA LEU A 461 -8.23 23.46 25.46
C LEU A 461 -8.06 22.53 26.67
N LEU A 462 -7.08 21.62 26.62
CA LEU A 462 -6.83 20.65 27.68
C LEU A 462 -6.06 21.24 28.86
N ASP A 463 -5.16 22.18 28.61
CA ASP A 463 -4.43 22.90 29.68
C ASP A 463 -5.39 23.73 30.54
N LEU A 464 -6.41 24.36 29.93
CA LEU A 464 -7.50 25.01 30.66
C LEU A 464 -8.35 24.04 31.49
N ALA A 465 -8.46 22.78 31.07
CA ALA A 465 -9.20 21.76 31.81
C ALA A 465 -8.41 21.19 33.00
N LEU A 466 -7.09 21.04 32.81
CA LEU A 466 -6.14 20.48 33.77
C LEU A 466 -4.78 21.20 33.61
N PRO A 467 -4.51 22.26 34.39
CA PRO A 467 -3.25 23.01 34.31
C PRO A 467 -2.04 22.08 34.46
N SER A 468 -1.09 22.19 33.53
CA SER A 468 0.00 21.20 33.35
C SER A 468 1.24 21.48 34.20
N GLU A 469 1.91 20.43 34.68
CA GLU A 469 3.30 20.47 35.19
C GLU A 469 4.32 20.61 34.02
N PRO A 470 5.56 21.10 34.28
CA PRO A 470 6.62 21.21 33.26
C PRO A 470 7.02 19.82 32.71
N GLY A 471 6.57 19.47 31.50
CA GLY A 471 6.86 18.16 30.87
C GLY A 471 5.95 17.76 29.70
N LEU A 472 4.75 18.36 29.64
CA LEU A 472 3.68 18.08 28.67
C LEU A 472 4.15 18.03 27.20
N VAL A 473 5.10 18.89 26.84
CA VAL A 473 5.65 19.02 25.49
C VAL A 473 6.36 17.74 25.05
N ALA A 474 7.26 17.23 25.90
CA ALA A 474 8.04 16.03 25.61
C ALA A 474 7.15 14.78 25.60
N ALA A 475 6.21 14.68 26.55
CA ALA A 475 5.22 13.61 26.60
C ALA A 475 4.37 13.58 25.33
N ARG A 476 3.90 14.74 24.84
CA ARG A 476 3.08 14.84 23.64
C ARG A 476 3.80 14.36 22.37
N LEU A 477 5.08 14.67 22.25
CA LEU A 477 5.91 14.21 21.13
C LEU A 477 6.11 12.70 21.19
N LEU A 478 6.46 12.18 22.37
CA LEU A 478 6.67 10.74 22.58
C LEU A 478 5.41 9.94 22.23
N ASP A 479 4.24 10.35 22.74
CA ASP A 479 2.97 9.65 22.53
C ASP A 479 2.57 9.62 21.06
N THR A 480 2.82 10.71 20.35
CA THR A 480 2.55 10.80 18.92
C THR A 480 3.49 9.89 18.14
N LEU A 481 4.78 9.86 18.49
CA LEU A 481 5.76 8.96 17.86
C LEU A 481 5.42 7.48 18.11
N VAL A 482 5.00 7.14 19.34
CA VAL A 482 4.54 5.80 19.70
C VAL A 482 3.30 5.42 18.89
N GLY A 483 2.29 6.30 18.82
CA GLY A 483 1.10 6.09 18.00
C GLY A 483 1.43 5.89 16.51
N CYS A 484 2.31 6.73 15.94
CA CYS A 484 2.80 6.57 14.57
C CYS A 484 3.52 5.23 14.37
N ALA A 485 4.38 4.83 15.31
CA ALA A 485 5.11 3.56 15.24
C ALA A 485 4.16 2.35 15.28
N ILE A 486 3.15 2.36 16.15
CA ILE A 486 2.14 1.30 16.21
C ILE A 486 1.44 1.15 14.86
N VAL A 487 1.01 2.26 14.26
CA VAL A 487 0.32 2.22 12.95
C VAL A 487 1.25 1.75 11.83
N LEU A 488 2.50 2.20 11.81
CA LEU A 488 3.45 1.78 10.79
C LEU A 488 3.79 0.29 10.91
N VAL A 489 4.01 -0.21 12.13
CA VAL A 489 4.36 -1.62 12.36
C VAL A 489 3.14 -2.53 12.20
N PHE A 490 2.12 -2.34 13.05
CA PHE A 490 0.98 -3.24 13.14
C PHE A 490 -0.11 -2.93 12.10
N GLY A 491 -0.21 -1.68 11.64
CA GLY A 491 -1.21 -1.22 10.68
C GLY A 491 -0.73 -1.15 9.23
N TYR A 492 0.57 -1.23 8.96
CA TYR A 492 1.10 -1.10 7.60
C TYR A 492 2.06 -2.22 7.22
N LEU A 493 3.09 -2.49 8.03
CA LEU A 493 4.13 -3.47 7.70
C LEU A 493 3.64 -4.93 7.77
N LEU A 494 2.81 -5.28 8.75
CA LEU A 494 2.28 -6.65 8.92
C LEU A 494 1.29 -7.10 7.83
N TRP A 495 0.90 -6.22 6.91
CA TRP A 495 -0.17 -6.47 5.95
C TRP A 495 0.38 -6.55 4.51
N PRO A 496 0.59 -7.75 3.95
CA PRO A 496 1.14 -7.91 2.59
C PRO A 496 0.25 -7.33 1.48
N GLN A 497 -1.04 -7.09 1.77
CA GLN A 497 -2.00 -6.51 0.82
C GLN A 497 -1.69 -5.04 0.53
N THR A 498 -1.21 -4.28 1.51
CA THR A 498 -0.77 -2.89 1.33
C THR A 498 0.39 -2.80 0.34
N TRP A 499 1.18 -3.88 0.20
CA TRP A 499 2.42 -3.92 -0.58
C TRP A 499 2.20 -4.50 -1.99
N ARG A 500 1.04 -5.11 -2.22
CA ARG A 500 0.73 -5.86 -3.42
C ARG A 500 -0.38 -5.27 -4.27
N ALA A 501 -1.20 -4.37 -3.74
CA ALA A 501 -2.45 -3.89 -4.34
C ALA A 501 -2.34 -3.69 -5.86
N PRO A 502 -2.67 -4.72 -6.65
CA PRO A 502 -2.46 -4.66 -8.07
C PRO A 502 -3.59 -3.82 -8.66
N LEU A 503 -3.29 -3.00 -9.66
CA LEU A 503 -4.32 -2.38 -10.48
C LEU A 503 -5.14 -3.41 -11.27
N ASP A 504 -4.71 -4.69 -11.24
CA ASP A 504 -5.18 -5.81 -12.06
C ASP A 504 -6.69 -6.00 -12.06
N GLU A 505 -7.38 -5.86 -10.92
CA GLU A 505 -8.84 -6.05 -10.88
C GLU A 505 -9.58 -4.92 -11.60
N ALA A 506 -9.23 -3.66 -11.30
CA ALA A 506 -9.81 -2.51 -11.99
C ALA A 506 -9.42 -2.46 -13.47
N LEU A 507 -8.18 -2.87 -13.79
CA LEU A 507 -7.69 -2.96 -15.16
C LEU A 507 -8.44 -4.02 -15.94
N ARG A 508 -8.65 -5.20 -15.35
CA ARG A 508 -9.48 -6.26 -15.92
C ARG A 508 -10.89 -5.75 -16.18
N ASP A 509 -11.52 -5.13 -15.19
CA ASP A 509 -12.90 -4.64 -15.33
C ASP A 509 -13.01 -3.58 -16.44
N ALA A 510 -11.99 -2.73 -16.61
CA ALA A 510 -11.89 -1.78 -17.72
C ALA A 510 -11.69 -2.49 -19.08
N VAL A 511 -10.80 -3.47 -19.17
CA VAL A 511 -10.55 -4.26 -20.39
C VAL A 511 -11.80 -5.02 -20.83
N LEU A 512 -12.51 -5.67 -19.89
CA LEU A 512 -13.77 -6.38 -20.17
C LEU A 512 -14.88 -5.41 -20.59
N ALA A 513 -14.95 -4.23 -19.99
CA ALA A 513 -15.91 -3.21 -20.39
C ALA A 513 -15.61 -2.64 -21.80
N LEU A 514 -14.33 -2.54 -22.17
CA LEU A 514 -13.89 -2.15 -23.50
C LEU A 514 -14.21 -3.22 -24.56
N ASP A 515 -13.97 -4.51 -24.29
CA ASP A 515 -14.40 -5.61 -25.19
C ASP A 515 -15.91 -5.57 -25.44
N ALA A 516 -16.71 -5.42 -24.37
CA ALA A 516 -18.16 -5.33 -24.48
C ALA A 516 -18.62 -4.08 -25.25
N PHE A 517 -17.86 -2.98 -25.18
CA PHE A 517 -18.14 -1.77 -25.95
C PHE A 517 -17.82 -1.95 -27.43
N VAL A 518 -16.67 -2.53 -27.78
CA VAL A 518 -16.31 -2.85 -29.17
C VAL A 518 -17.34 -3.77 -29.81
N ASP A 519 -17.83 -4.79 -29.09
CA ASP A 519 -18.91 -5.65 -29.56
C ASP A 519 -20.18 -4.86 -29.87
N ALA A 520 -20.72 -4.17 -28.87
CA ALA A 520 -21.96 -3.41 -29.01
C ALA A 520 -21.86 -2.22 -29.99
N ALA A 521 -20.64 -1.75 -30.29
CA ALA A 521 -20.37 -0.71 -31.27
C ALA A 521 -20.73 -1.15 -32.70
N PHE A 522 -20.40 -2.40 -33.06
CA PHE A 522 -20.48 -2.88 -34.45
C PHE A 522 -21.48 -4.03 -34.66
N THR A 523 -21.86 -4.75 -33.60
CA THR A 523 -22.87 -5.85 -33.68
C THR A 523 -24.16 -5.50 -32.96
N GLY A 524 -24.10 -4.62 -31.95
CA GLY A 524 -25.22 -4.32 -31.05
C GLY A 524 -26.15 -3.19 -31.50
N GLY A 525 -27.37 -3.22 -30.97
CA GLY A 525 -28.38 -2.18 -31.21
C GLY A 525 -28.03 -0.82 -30.55
N PRO A 526 -28.70 0.28 -30.91
CA PRO A 526 -28.39 1.63 -30.40
C PRO A 526 -28.45 1.75 -28.86
N VAL A 527 -29.32 0.97 -28.22
CA VAL A 527 -29.49 0.95 -26.76
C VAL A 527 -28.34 0.21 -26.08
N GLU A 528 -27.96 -0.96 -26.59
CA GLU A 528 -26.86 -1.77 -26.08
C GLU A 528 -25.53 -1.02 -26.21
N ARG A 529 -25.31 -0.37 -27.35
CA ARG A 529 -24.13 0.47 -27.60
C ARG A 529 -23.98 1.59 -26.58
N ARG A 530 -25.06 2.34 -26.31
CA ARG A 530 -25.06 3.37 -25.27
C ARG A 530 -24.80 2.80 -23.88
N ARG A 531 -25.36 1.62 -23.56
CA ARG A 531 -25.15 0.95 -22.27
C ARG A 531 -23.71 0.45 -22.11
N ALA A 532 -23.11 -0.08 -23.17
CA ALA A 532 -21.74 -0.57 -23.17
C ALA A 532 -20.72 0.59 -23.11
N ARG A 533 -20.92 1.66 -23.90
CA ARG A 533 -20.14 2.91 -23.81
C ARG A 533 -20.09 3.44 -22.38
N ARG A 534 -21.26 3.59 -21.74
CA ARG A 534 -21.35 4.07 -20.36
C ARG A 534 -20.65 3.16 -19.36
N ARG A 535 -20.70 1.83 -19.55
CA ARG A 535 -19.98 0.89 -18.70
C ARG A 535 -18.46 1.02 -18.86
N ASN A 536 -17.98 1.18 -20.09
CA ASN A 536 -16.56 1.38 -20.39
C ASN A 536 -16.00 2.64 -19.73
N TYR A 537 -16.61 3.81 -19.97
CA TYR A 537 -16.14 5.06 -19.36
C TYR A 537 -16.19 5.01 -17.82
N ARG A 538 -17.20 4.38 -17.22
CA ARG A 538 -17.25 4.19 -15.75
C ARG A 538 -16.09 3.33 -15.24
N ALA A 539 -15.78 2.23 -15.93
CA ALA A 539 -14.68 1.35 -15.55
C ALA A 539 -13.33 2.05 -15.69
N LEU A 540 -13.14 2.87 -16.74
CA LEU A 540 -11.95 3.71 -16.92
C LEU A 540 -11.81 4.77 -15.81
N THR A 541 -12.90 5.45 -15.45
CA THR A 541 -12.89 6.41 -14.33
C THR A 541 -12.57 5.73 -13.00
N GLU A 542 -13.10 4.53 -12.75
CA GLU A 542 -12.79 3.74 -11.55
C GLU A 542 -11.30 3.35 -11.54
N LEU A 543 -10.77 2.88 -12.67
CA LEU A 543 -9.35 2.56 -12.85
C LEU A 543 -8.45 3.76 -12.57
N GLN A 544 -8.77 4.94 -13.09
CA GLN A 544 -8.06 6.19 -12.79
C GLN A 544 -8.14 6.57 -11.32
N THR A 545 -9.31 6.42 -10.71
CA THR A 545 -9.52 6.72 -9.28
C THR A 545 -8.64 5.82 -8.42
N GLN A 546 -8.56 4.53 -8.75
CA GLN A 546 -7.67 3.60 -8.05
C GLN A 546 -6.20 3.92 -8.29
N LEU A 547 -5.80 4.26 -9.53
CA LEU A 547 -4.45 4.67 -9.86
C LEU A 547 -4.00 5.88 -9.03
N GLN A 548 -4.81 6.94 -8.97
CA GLN A 548 -4.48 8.13 -8.17
C GLN A 548 -4.29 7.80 -6.70
N ARG A 549 -5.14 6.94 -6.12
CA ARG A 549 -4.99 6.49 -4.72
C ARG A 549 -3.68 5.74 -4.48
N ARG A 550 -3.19 4.98 -5.47
CA ARG A 550 -1.93 4.21 -5.37
C ARG A 550 -0.70 5.06 -5.65
N LEU A 551 -0.81 6.11 -6.47
CA LEU A 551 0.29 7.07 -6.70
C LEU A 551 0.66 7.83 -5.42
N ALA A 552 -0.31 8.06 -4.52
CA ALA A 552 -0.10 8.68 -3.21
C ALA A 552 0.57 7.75 -2.16
N GLU A 553 0.79 6.47 -2.47
CA GLU A 553 1.47 5.52 -1.59
C GLU A 553 3.00 5.55 -1.78
N PRO A 554 3.81 5.30 -0.75
CA PRO A 554 5.26 5.25 -0.91
C PRO A 554 5.72 4.09 -1.84
N PRO A 555 6.93 4.16 -2.41
CA PRO A 555 7.51 3.09 -3.22
C PRO A 555 7.54 1.78 -2.43
N PRO A 556 7.34 0.61 -3.07
CA PRO A 556 7.28 0.39 -4.51
C PRO A 556 5.89 0.61 -5.15
N ILE A 557 4.85 0.98 -4.38
CA ILE A 557 3.46 1.01 -4.86
C ILE A 557 3.27 2.15 -5.86
N SER A 558 3.66 3.38 -5.53
CA SER A 558 3.59 4.52 -6.46
C SER A 558 4.43 4.30 -7.71
N THR A 559 5.61 3.68 -7.58
CA THR A 559 6.48 3.40 -8.74
C THR A 559 5.86 2.37 -9.68
N ARG A 560 5.23 1.32 -9.14
CA ARG A 560 4.49 0.35 -9.93
C ARG A 560 3.21 0.95 -10.52
N ALA A 561 2.46 1.72 -9.74
CA ALA A 561 1.27 2.42 -10.21
C ALA A 561 1.60 3.40 -11.35
N ALA A 562 2.68 4.17 -11.23
CA ALA A 562 3.13 5.11 -12.26
C ALA A 562 3.45 4.41 -13.60
N ALA A 563 3.91 3.16 -13.58
CA ALA A 563 4.13 2.38 -14.80
C ALA A 563 2.84 2.11 -15.59
N TRP A 564 1.69 2.09 -14.92
CA TRP A 564 0.37 1.87 -15.54
C TRP A 564 -0.26 3.15 -16.10
N TRP A 565 0.28 4.34 -15.82
CA TRP A 565 -0.27 5.60 -16.32
C TRP A 565 -0.39 5.63 -17.85
N PRO A 566 0.65 5.28 -18.63
CA PRO A 566 0.54 5.25 -20.09
C PRO A 566 -0.51 4.25 -20.59
N VAL A 567 -0.64 3.09 -19.93
CA VAL A 567 -1.63 2.06 -20.30
C VAL A 567 -3.05 2.61 -20.19
N ILE A 568 -3.36 3.34 -19.11
CA ILE A 568 -4.70 3.88 -18.88
C ILE A 568 -5.05 4.93 -19.93
N VAL A 569 -4.13 5.87 -20.19
CA VAL A 569 -4.28 6.86 -21.26
C VAL A 569 -4.51 6.17 -22.60
N GLN A 570 -3.84 5.05 -22.85
CA GLN A 570 -3.96 4.30 -24.08
C GLN A 570 -5.31 3.57 -24.20
N LEU A 571 -5.86 3.04 -23.10
CA LEU A 571 -7.21 2.47 -23.06
C LEU A 571 -8.29 3.54 -23.29
N GLU A 572 -8.10 4.76 -22.79
CA GLU A 572 -8.98 5.90 -23.07
C GLU A 572 -8.98 6.26 -24.56
N ARG A 573 -7.80 6.41 -25.15
CA ARG A 573 -7.65 6.65 -26.60
C ARG A 573 -8.29 5.56 -27.44
N THR A 574 -8.19 4.30 -27.00
CA THR A 574 -8.87 3.18 -27.67
C THR A 574 -10.39 3.35 -27.62
N SER A 575 -10.97 3.74 -26.47
CA SER A 575 -12.41 4.02 -26.35
C SER A 575 -12.86 5.18 -27.25
N ASP A 576 -12.04 6.22 -27.37
CA ASP A 576 -12.33 7.38 -28.21
C ASP A 576 -12.27 6.99 -29.70
N ALA A 577 -11.24 6.23 -30.11
CA ALA A 577 -11.13 5.71 -31.48
C ALA A 577 -12.32 4.81 -31.88
N VAL A 578 -12.83 3.98 -30.95
CA VAL A 578 -14.05 3.18 -31.19
C VAL A 578 -15.26 4.08 -31.37
N THR A 579 -15.34 5.17 -30.61
CA THR A 579 -16.43 6.14 -30.74
C THR A 579 -16.36 6.89 -32.07
N GLU A 580 -15.17 7.29 -32.50
CA GLU A 580 -14.93 7.91 -33.82
C GLU A 580 -15.30 6.96 -34.96
N ALA A 581 -14.90 5.69 -34.89
CA ALA A 581 -15.25 4.66 -35.89
C ALA A 581 -16.78 4.48 -36.00
N VAL A 582 -17.50 4.48 -34.88
CA VAL A 582 -18.98 4.43 -34.87
C VAL A 582 -19.60 5.67 -35.52
N ILE A 583 -19.02 6.86 -35.31
CA ILE A 583 -19.49 8.11 -35.92
C ILE A 583 -19.24 8.08 -37.43
N ALA A 584 -18.06 7.65 -37.87
CA ALA A 584 -17.70 7.51 -39.28
C ALA A 584 -18.67 6.55 -40.02
N THR A 585 -18.93 5.38 -39.43
CA THR A 585 -19.89 4.40 -39.98
C THR A 585 -21.30 4.99 -40.11
N ARG A 586 -21.73 5.83 -39.15
CA ARG A 586 -23.01 6.56 -39.23
C ARG A 586 -23.00 7.70 -40.25
N GLY A 587 -21.82 8.24 -40.56
CA GLY A 587 -21.59 9.28 -41.56
C GLY A 587 -21.62 8.76 -43.00
N GLY A 588 -21.80 7.45 -43.20
CA GLY A 588 -21.90 6.82 -44.52
C GLY A 588 -20.69 5.96 -44.91
N GLU A 589 -19.68 5.83 -44.04
CA GLU A 589 -18.56 4.92 -44.28
C GLU A 589 -19.00 3.44 -44.19
N PRO A 590 -18.35 2.53 -44.95
CA PRO A 590 -18.68 1.11 -44.94
C PRO A 590 -18.62 0.49 -43.55
N ALA A 591 -19.57 -0.38 -43.22
CA ALA A 591 -19.55 -1.14 -41.98
C ALA A 591 -18.31 -2.06 -41.94
N PRO A 592 -17.64 -2.19 -40.79
CA PRO A 592 -16.43 -3.00 -40.70
C PRO A 592 -16.71 -4.49 -40.76
N ASP A 593 -15.73 -5.25 -41.25
CA ASP A 593 -15.78 -6.71 -41.33
C ASP A 593 -15.90 -7.34 -39.92
N PRO A 594 -16.94 -8.16 -39.66
CA PRO A 594 -17.10 -8.89 -38.40
C PRO A 594 -15.88 -9.72 -37.99
N ALA A 595 -15.11 -10.25 -38.95
CA ALA A 595 -13.90 -11.01 -38.65
C ALA A 595 -12.80 -10.10 -38.04
N GLN A 596 -12.62 -8.90 -38.59
CA GLN A 596 -11.68 -7.90 -38.05
C GLN A 596 -12.11 -7.46 -36.63
N VAL A 597 -13.41 -7.29 -36.39
CA VAL A 597 -13.96 -6.98 -35.05
C VAL A 597 -13.64 -8.11 -34.06
N ALA A 598 -13.79 -9.38 -34.46
CA ALA A 598 -13.49 -10.53 -33.60
C ALA A 598 -12.00 -10.64 -33.25
N VAL A 599 -11.10 -10.30 -34.19
CA VAL A 599 -9.64 -10.24 -33.96
C VAL A 599 -9.29 -9.16 -32.94
N LEU A 600 -9.82 -7.95 -33.10
CA LEU A 600 -9.66 -6.83 -32.17
C LEU A 600 -10.11 -7.18 -30.75
N ARG A 601 -11.30 -7.78 -30.63
CA ARG A 601 -11.84 -8.25 -29.34
C ARG A 601 -10.95 -9.27 -28.66
N ARG A 602 -10.43 -10.24 -29.42
CA ARG A 602 -9.49 -11.25 -28.90
C ARG A 602 -8.19 -10.60 -28.41
N ALA A 603 -7.68 -9.62 -29.13
CA ALA A 603 -6.50 -8.85 -28.74
C ALA A 603 -6.73 -8.04 -27.45
N ILE A 604 -7.89 -7.40 -27.30
CA ILE A 604 -8.25 -6.66 -26.08
C ILE A 604 -8.32 -7.61 -24.87
N ARG A 605 -8.97 -8.78 -25.00
CA ARG A 605 -9.05 -9.76 -23.89
C ARG A 605 -7.68 -10.29 -23.47
N ARG A 606 -6.76 -10.50 -24.41
CA ARG A 606 -5.39 -10.92 -24.11
C ARG A 606 -4.63 -9.93 -23.22
N LEU A 607 -5.01 -8.66 -23.18
CA LEU A 607 -4.40 -7.68 -22.26
C LEU A 607 -4.56 -8.11 -20.79
N GLU A 608 -5.65 -8.80 -20.41
CA GLU A 608 -5.81 -9.34 -19.06
C GLU A 608 -4.81 -10.48 -18.78
N ASP A 609 -4.63 -11.36 -19.75
CA ASP A 609 -3.75 -12.52 -19.64
C ASP A 609 -2.28 -12.08 -19.56
N ASP A 610 -1.89 -11.09 -20.36
CA ASP A 610 -0.54 -10.50 -20.39
C ASP A 610 -0.15 -9.85 -19.04
N VAL A 611 -1.12 -9.30 -18.31
CA VAL A 611 -0.92 -8.74 -16.96
C VAL A 611 -0.65 -9.85 -15.93
N ARG A 612 -1.37 -10.97 -16.03
CA ARG A 612 -1.33 -12.06 -15.04
C ARG A 612 -0.17 -13.04 -15.26
N THR A 613 0.18 -13.26 -16.51
CA THR A 613 1.15 -14.25 -16.94
C THR A 613 1.86 -13.70 -18.17
N PRO A 614 3.04 -13.07 -18.00
CA PRO A 614 3.82 -12.59 -19.14
C PRO A 614 4.19 -13.78 -20.04
N GLY A 615 3.48 -13.93 -21.16
CA GLY A 615 3.64 -15.03 -22.11
C GLY A 615 4.77 -14.79 -23.13
N ALA A 616 4.94 -15.75 -24.05
CA ALA A 616 5.84 -15.62 -25.20
C ALA A 616 5.38 -14.48 -26.14
N VAL A 617 6.36 -13.86 -26.79
CA VAL A 617 6.20 -12.66 -27.61
C VAL A 617 5.44 -13.00 -28.90
N ASP A 618 4.24 -12.41 -29.07
CA ASP A 618 3.51 -12.38 -30.34
C ASP A 618 3.62 -10.95 -30.90
N ASP A 619 4.67 -10.73 -31.70
CA ASP A 619 5.05 -9.43 -32.31
C ASP A 619 4.23 -9.09 -33.57
N ALA A 620 3.22 -9.89 -33.92
CA ALA A 620 2.34 -9.59 -35.05
C ALA A 620 1.56 -8.29 -34.79
N GLU A 621 1.73 -7.31 -35.68
CA GLU A 621 0.94 -6.09 -35.71
C GLU A 621 -0.51 -6.41 -36.08
N LEU A 622 -1.44 -5.75 -35.41
CA LEU A 622 -2.87 -5.81 -35.74
C LEU A 622 -3.12 -4.97 -36.99
N HIS A 623 -3.34 -5.64 -38.11
CA HIS A 623 -3.80 -4.99 -39.34
C HIS A 623 -5.33 -4.98 -39.40
N ALA A 624 -5.92 -3.80 -39.53
CA ALA A 624 -7.35 -3.58 -39.79
C ALA A 624 -7.53 -2.48 -40.81
N GLU A 625 -8.60 -2.56 -41.59
CA GLU A 625 -8.87 -1.63 -42.70
C GLU A 625 -10.08 -0.73 -42.40
N GLY A 626 -10.23 0.33 -43.21
CA GLY A 626 -11.35 1.28 -43.10
C GLY A 626 -11.45 1.94 -41.72
N VAL A 627 -12.67 2.01 -41.20
CA VAL A 627 -12.99 2.67 -39.91
C VAL A 627 -12.33 2.01 -38.69
N LEU A 628 -11.82 0.76 -38.79
CA LEU A 628 -11.14 0.07 -37.69
C LEU A 628 -9.63 0.33 -37.62
N ALA A 629 -9.02 0.90 -38.67
CA ALA A 629 -7.57 1.12 -38.70
C ALA A 629 -7.04 1.97 -37.51
N PRO A 630 -7.71 3.06 -37.08
CA PRO A 630 -7.33 3.77 -35.86
C PRO A 630 -7.45 2.92 -34.60
N VAL A 631 -8.53 2.13 -34.49
CA VAL A 631 -8.79 1.28 -33.31
C VAL A 631 -7.70 0.21 -33.16
N ALA A 632 -7.30 -0.43 -34.26
CA ALA A 632 -6.23 -1.44 -34.26
C ALA A 632 -4.88 -0.86 -33.79
N ARG A 633 -4.52 0.35 -34.25
CA ARG A 633 -3.28 1.03 -33.80
C ARG A 633 -3.29 1.30 -32.30
N GLU A 634 -4.41 1.79 -31.76
CA GLU A 634 -4.52 2.10 -30.34
C GLU A 634 -4.47 0.83 -29.47
N VAL A 635 -5.09 -0.28 -29.91
CA VAL A 635 -5.01 -1.58 -29.22
C VAL A 635 -3.59 -2.15 -29.23
N ASP A 636 -2.87 -2.04 -30.35
CA ASP A 636 -1.48 -2.50 -30.42
C ASP A 636 -0.54 -1.69 -29.52
N ALA A 637 -0.75 -0.38 -29.45
CA ALA A 637 -0.03 0.47 -28.49
C ALA A 637 -0.35 0.07 -27.05
N ALA A 638 -1.62 -0.26 -26.72
CA ALA A 638 -1.99 -0.74 -25.39
C ALA A 638 -1.27 -2.06 -25.05
N ARG A 639 -1.23 -3.01 -25.99
CA ARG A 639 -0.51 -4.29 -25.84
C ARG A 639 0.97 -4.07 -25.54
N ARG A 640 1.64 -3.16 -26.26
CA ARG A 640 3.05 -2.81 -26.00
C ARG A 640 3.26 -2.22 -24.60
N LEU A 641 2.43 -1.26 -24.20
CA LEU A 641 2.56 -0.59 -22.91
C LEU A 641 2.28 -1.51 -21.72
N VAL A 642 1.30 -2.41 -21.83
CA VAL A 642 1.01 -3.42 -20.79
C VAL A 642 2.22 -4.34 -20.58
N ARG A 643 2.88 -4.76 -21.66
CA ARG A 643 4.09 -5.57 -21.59
C ARG A 643 5.26 -4.84 -20.92
N GLU A 644 5.42 -3.55 -21.19
CA GLU A 644 6.47 -2.72 -20.57
C GLU A 644 6.20 -2.44 -19.08
N ALA A 645 4.92 -2.30 -18.71
CA ALA A 645 4.50 -2.01 -17.34
C ALA A 645 4.49 -3.27 -16.44
N ALA A 646 4.37 -4.47 -17.01
CA ALA A 646 4.29 -5.72 -16.27
C ALA A 646 5.57 -6.00 -15.44
N PRO A 647 5.45 -6.33 -14.14
CA PRO A 647 6.60 -6.52 -13.26
C PRO A 647 7.42 -7.75 -13.66
N GLY A 648 8.58 -7.53 -14.28
CA GLY A 648 9.51 -8.59 -14.68
C GLY A 648 10.54 -8.21 -15.73
N ARG A 649 10.34 -7.10 -16.47
CA ARG A 649 11.30 -6.62 -17.46
C ARG A 649 11.54 -5.11 -17.29
N ARG A 650 12.61 -4.74 -16.60
CA ARG A 650 13.21 -3.42 -16.84
C ARG A 650 13.95 -3.51 -18.16
N THR A 651 13.53 -2.69 -19.11
CA THR A 651 14.23 -2.41 -20.36
C THR A 651 15.64 -1.89 -20.05
N GLY A 652 16.61 -2.80 -20.15
CA GLY A 652 18.01 -2.44 -20.28
C GLY A 652 18.18 -1.62 -21.55
N HIS A 653 18.84 -0.48 -21.39
CA HIS A 653 19.44 0.31 -22.45
C HIS A 653 20.00 -0.58 -23.58
N ARG A 654 19.90 -0.11 -24.83
CA ARG A 654 20.74 -0.59 -25.95
C ARG A 654 22.20 -0.56 -25.48
N ALA A 655 22.68 -1.70 -24.97
CA ALA A 655 24.07 -1.97 -24.77
C ALA A 655 24.60 -2.56 -26.08
N ALA A 656 25.80 -2.13 -26.44
CA ALA A 656 26.62 -2.61 -27.54
C ALA A 656 26.64 -4.15 -27.63
N PRO A 657 26.98 -4.74 -28.81
CA PRO A 657 27.03 -6.19 -28.97
C PRO A 657 27.90 -6.82 -27.88
N PRO A 658 27.53 -8.00 -27.35
CA PRO A 658 28.23 -8.59 -26.23
C PRO A 658 29.64 -8.99 -26.66
N VAL A 659 30.63 -8.41 -25.98
CA VAL A 659 31.92 -9.08 -25.78
C VAL A 659 31.62 -10.31 -24.93
N ALA A 660 32.00 -11.50 -25.39
CA ALA A 660 31.78 -12.75 -24.68
C ALA A 660 32.60 -12.82 -23.38
N PRO A 661 31.97 -13.19 -22.24
CA PRO A 661 32.65 -13.89 -21.17
C PRO A 661 31.93 -15.22 -20.87
N GLY A 662 32.71 -16.25 -20.54
CA GLY A 662 32.27 -17.65 -20.49
C GLY A 662 31.10 -17.96 -19.54
N GLY A 663 30.30 -18.93 -19.97
CA GLY A 663 29.76 -19.98 -19.08
C GLY A 663 28.50 -19.69 -18.28
N THR A 664 27.45 -19.08 -18.85
CA THR A 664 26.08 -19.24 -18.32
C THR A 664 25.46 -20.52 -18.84
N ALA A 665 25.65 -21.63 -18.13
CA ALA A 665 24.97 -22.90 -18.45
C ALA A 665 23.52 -22.85 -17.93
N LEU A 666 22.54 -22.79 -18.84
CA LEU A 666 21.17 -23.20 -18.55
C LEU A 666 21.17 -24.73 -18.45
N TRP A 667 20.57 -25.27 -17.39
CA TRP A 667 20.41 -26.73 -17.27
C TRP A 667 19.42 -27.21 -18.34
N ASP A 668 19.94 -27.83 -19.42
CA ASP A 668 19.16 -28.33 -20.56
C ASP A 668 18.75 -29.82 -20.43
N GLY A 669 19.05 -30.47 -19.31
CA GLY A 669 18.63 -31.86 -19.04
C GLY A 669 17.18 -31.97 -18.55
N PRO A 670 16.47 -33.09 -18.82
CA PRO A 670 15.15 -33.31 -18.22
C PRO A 670 15.28 -33.27 -16.69
N VAL A 671 14.46 -32.43 -16.02
CA VAL A 671 14.38 -32.39 -14.56
C VAL A 671 13.89 -33.77 -14.09
N PRO A 672 14.72 -34.56 -13.39
CA PRO A 672 14.30 -35.89 -12.93
C PRO A 672 13.09 -35.78 -12.00
N LYS A 673 12.14 -36.73 -12.07
CA LYS A 673 11.07 -36.84 -11.07
C LYS A 673 11.71 -37.24 -9.74
N ASP A 674 11.66 -36.35 -8.75
CA ASP A 674 12.33 -36.53 -7.47
C ASP A 674 11.84 -37.79 -6.69
N PRO A 675 12.74 -38.49 -5.96
CA PRO A 675 12.41 -39.63 -5.10
C PRO A 675 11.52 -39.22 -3.89
N PRO A 676 10.95 -40.18 -3.13
CA PRO A 676 10.06 -39.88 -2.00
C PRO A 676 10.68 -38.89 -0.99
N PRO A 677 9.83 -38.16 -0.25
CA PRO A 677 10.25 -37.12 0.67
C PRO A 677 11.11 -37.70 1.80
N LEU A 678 12.20 -37.00 2.11
CA LEU A 678 13.15 -37.37 3.13
C LEU A 678 12.53 -37.33 4.53
N THR A 679 12.95 -38.24 5.40
CA THR A 679 12.63 -38.19 6.83
C THR A 679 13.89 -37.78 7.58
N LEU A 680 13.85 -36.64 8.26
CA LEU A 680 15.01 -36.12 9.00
C LEU A 680 15.09 -36.74 10.40
N PRO A 681 16.30 -36.96 10.95
CA PRO A 681 16.47 -37.47 12.31
C PRO A 681 15.81 -36.53 13.34
N PRO A 682 15.12 -37.05 14.37
CA PRO A 682 14.48 -36.21 15.40
C PRO A 682 15.51 -35.45 16.25
N LEU A 683 15.13 -34.25 16.72
CA LEU A 683 15.98 -33.39 17.54
C LEU A 683 16.08 -33.88 19.01
N ASP A 684 15.03 -34.52 19.52
CA ASP A 684 14.84 -34.81 20.95
C ASP A 684 15.67 -35.99 21.50
N GLY A 685 16.47 -36.68 20.66
CA GLY A 685 17.34 -37.78 21.08
C GLY A 685 18.73 -37.34 21.55
N PRO A 686 19.56 -38.21 22.15
CA PRO A 686 20.98 -37.91 22.39
C PRO A 686 21.72 -37.62 21.06
N PRO A 687 22.80 -36.81 21.07
CA PRO A 687 23.57 -36.55 19.86
C PRO A 687 24.16 -37.85 19.31
N PRO A 688 24.29 -38.01 17.97
CA PRO A 688 24.88 -39.20 17.39
C PRO A 688 26.27 -39.52 17.97
N PRO A 689 26.63 -40.81 18.14
CA PRO A 689 27.96 -41.18 18.58
C PRO A 689 29.04 -40.59 17.66
N GLY A 690 30.05 -39.93 18.25
CA GLY A 690 31.11 -39.25 17.51
C GLY A 690 30.87 -37.77 17.21
N SER A 691 29.70 -37.22 17.55
CA SER A 691 29.50 -35.76 17.56
C SER A 691 30.46 -35.06 18.52
N ARG A 692 30.79 -33.80 18.23
CA ARG A 692 31.61 -32.93 19.09
C ARG A 692 30.91 -31.61 19.37
N THR A 693 31.28 -31.02 20.49
CA THR A 693 30.91 -29.65 20.85
C THR A 693 32.12 -28.74 20.64
N VAL A 694 31.93 -27.62 19.95
CA VAL A 694 32.92 -26.55 19.81
C VAL A 694 32.42 -25.35 20.60
N THR A 695 33.07 -25.03 21.72
CA THR A 695 32.75 -23.84 22.51
C THR A 695 33.42 -22.61 21.89
N THR A 696 32.62 -21.60 21.54
CA THR A 696 33.14 -20.37 20.96
C THR A 696 33.83 -19.47 21.98
N ASP A 697 34.62 -18.50 21.52
CA ASP A 697 35.24 -17.45 22.34
C ASP A 697 34.24 -16.62 23.17
N ASP A 698 32.96 -16.60 22.79
CA ASP A 698 31.87 -15.97 23.55
C ASP A 698 31.07 -16.94 24.44
N GLY A 699 31.54 -18.20 24.58
CA GLY A 699 30.98 -19.20 25.48
C GLY A 699 29.72 -19.92 24.97
N VAL A 700 29.47 -19.89 23.65
CA VAL A 700 28.35 -20.63 23.03
C VAL A 700 28.84 -21.98 22.54
N ASP A 701 28.17 -23.05 22.97
CA ASP A 701 28.48 -24.41 22.52
C ASP A 701 27.84 -24.70 21.15
N LEU A 702 28.65 -25.02 20.15
CA LEU A 702 28.22 -25.39 18.81
C LEU A 702 28.29 -26.91 18.61
N HIS A 703 27.19 -27.52 18.16
CA HIS A 703 27.12 -28.95 17.87
C HIS A 703 27.66 -29.27 16.47
N VAL A 704 28.54 -30.26 16.38
CA VAL A 704 29.23 -30.68 15.14
C VAL A 704 29.15 -32.20 14.96
N GLU A 705 28.88 -32.64 13.74
CA GLU A 705 28.85 -34.04 13.31
C GLU A 705 29.84 -34.32 12.19
N PHE A 706 30.27 -35.58 12.09
CA PHE A 706 31.24 -36.05 11.11
C PHE A 706 30.70 -37.22 10.29
N ASP A 707 31.12 -37.34 9.04
CA ASP A 707 30.93 -38.53 8.19
C ASP A 707 32.21 -38.74 7.35
N GLY A 708 32.60 -39.99 7.10
CA GLY A 708 33.87 -40.33 6.45
C GLY A 708 35.07 -40.50 7.42
N PRO A 709 36.24 -40.94 6.91
CA PRO A 709 37.37 -41.35 7.73
C PRO A 709 37.97 -40.18 8.53
N ALA A 710 38.21 -40.40 9.82
CA ALA A 710 38.95 -39.47 10.65
C ALA A 710 40.40 -39.41 10.14
N GLY A 711 40.86 -38.24 9.71
CA GLY A 711 42.26 -38.03 9.35
C GLY A 711 43.15 -38.52 10.50
N GLY A 712 44.04 -39.47 10.21
CA GLY A 712 44.86 -40.13 11.22
C GLY A 712 45.76 -39.15 11.95
N GLY A 713 45.57 -39.02 13.26
CA GLY A 713 46.54 -38.41 14.17
C GLY A 713 47.74 -39.33 14.43
N GLY A 714 48.36 -39.86 13.37
CA GLY A 714 49.60 -40.63 13.45
C GLY A 714 50.79 -39.67 13.38
N ALA A 715 51.67 -39.73 14.38
CA ALA A 715 53.00 -39.13 14.31
C ALA A 715 53.81 -39.82 13.20
N GLY A 716 53.64 -39.36 11.97
CA GLY A 716 54.32 -39.82 10.77
C GLY A 716 53.92 -38.87 9.64
N GLY A 717 54.87 -38.07 9.17
CA GLY A 717 54.61 -37.04 8.17
C GLY A 717 54.29 -37.64 6.81
N ASP A 718 53.01 -37.91 6.56
CA ASP A 718 52.48 -38.15 5.22
C ASP A 718 51.54 -37.01 4.82
N THR A 719 51.81 -36.43 3.66
CA THR A 719 51.23 -35.22 3.08
C THR A 719 49.80 -35.36 2.55
N ASP A 720 49.08 -36.43 2.90
CA ASP A 720 47.80 -36.78 2.27
C ASP A 720 46.62 -36.63 3.24
N ALA A 721 46.44 -35.42 3.78
CA ALA A 721 45.26 -35.10 4.59
C ALA A 721 44.00 -35.12 3.67
N PRO A 722 42.97 -35.94 3.97
CA PRO A 722 41.82 -36.08 3.09
C PRO A 722 41.05 -34.76 2.97
N LEU A 723 40.58 -34.46 1.75
CA LEU A 723 39.73 -33.30 1.46
C LEU A 723 38.51 -33.30 2.41
N THR A 724 38.27 -32.15 3.06
CA THR A 724 37.17 -31.99 4.01
C THR A 724 36.11 -31.04 3.45
N VAL A 725 34.83 -31.43 3.48
CA VAL A 725 33.70 -30.58 3.11
C VAL A 725 32.96 -30.15 4.36
N VAL A 726 32.86 -28.83 4.58
CA VAL A 726 32.07 -28.26 5.70
C VAL A 726 30.75 -27.71 5.18
N LEU A 727 29.65 -28.22 5.74
CA LEU A 727 28.28 -27.94 5.31
C LEU A 727 27.60 -26.97 6.30
N CYS A 728 27.24 -25.79 5.82
CA CYS A 728 26.61 -24.70 6.58
C CYS A 728 25.14 -24.59 6.19
N HIS A 729 24.22 -24.92 7.12
CA HIS A 729 22.77 -24.89 6.87
C HIS A 729 22.20 -23.47 6.75
N GLY A 730 21.01 -23.36 6.18
CA GLY A 730 20.28 -22.10 5.99
C GLY A 730 19.59 -21.57 7.25
N PHE A 731 18.93 -20.42 7.09
CA PHE A 731 18.16 -19.78 8.14
C PHE A 731 16.98 -20.65 8.56
N THR A 732 16.70 -20.75 9.86
CA THR A 732 15.62 -21.57 10.42
C THR A 732 15.69 -23.06 10.04
N ALA A 733 16.91 -23.54 9.79
CA ALA A 733 17.23 -24.94 9.53
C ALA A 733 18.17 -25.48 10.62
N ARG A 734 18.69 -26.67 10.41
CA ARG A 734 19.76 -27.31 11.21
C ARG A 734 20.60 -28.18 10.30
N LEU A 735 21.69 -28.75 10.81
CA LEU A 735 22.66 -29.55 10.03
C LEU A 735 22.00 -30.66 9.21
N ALA A 736 20.87 -31.21 9.68
CA ALA A 736 20.12 -32.26 9.00
C ALA A 736 19.51 -31.82 7.65
N GLU A 737 19.47 -30.51 7.37
CA GLU A 737 19.14 -30.01 6.03
C GLU A 737 20.02 -30.64 4.94
N TRP A 738 21.27 -30.95 5.26
CA TRP A 738 22.24 -31.53 4.35
C TRP A 738 22.26 -33.06 4.33
N GLU A 739 21.32 -33.75 4.99
CA GLU A 739 21.38 -35.22 5.11
C GLU A 739 21.34 -35.93 3.74
N VAL A 740 20.67 -35.33 2.74
CA VAL A 740 20.68 -35.80 1.35
C VAL A 740 22.08 -35.71 0.75
N GLN A 741 22.70 -34.53 0.85
CA GLN A 741 24.04 -34.30 0.30
C GLN A 741 25.10 -35.06 1.09
N ARG A 742 24.89 -35.30 2.39
CA ARG A 742 25.73 -36.14 3.24
C ARG A 742 25.83 -37.56 2.67
N GLU A 743 24.71 -38.13 2.25
CA GLU A 743 24.68 -39.44 1.61
C GLU A 743 25.37 -39.43 0.23
N ALA A 744 25.09 -38.43 -0.60
CA ALA A 744 25.68 -38.30 -1.94
C ALA A 744 27.21 -38.11 -1.93
N LEU A 745 27.75 -37.48 -0.87
CA LEU A 745 29.18 -37.21 -0.72
C LEU A 745 29.93 -38.28 0.10
N ARG A 746 29.23 -39.27 0.63
CA ARG A 746 29.84 -40.31 1.47
C ARG A 746 30.91 -41.06 0.68
N GLY A 747 32.11 -41.17 1.26
CA GLY A 747 33.26 -41.83 0.63
C GLY A 747 34.03 -40.97 -0.37
N ARG A 748 33.56 -39.76 -0.72
CA ARG A 748 34.29 -38.80 -1.57
C ARG A 748 35.17 -37.85 -0.79
N ALA A 749 34.73 -37.44 0.40
CA ALA A 749 35.45 -36.51 1.27
C ALA A 749 35.07 -36.75 2.74
N ARG A 750 35.88 -36.22 3.67
CA ARG A 750 35.48 -36.12 5.08
C ARG A 750 34.43 -35.02 5.19
N LEU A 751 33.27 -35.29 5.77
CA LEU A 751 32.20 -34.33 5.93
C LEU A 751 32.16 -33.80 7.36
N VAL A 752 31.97 -32.49 7.49
CA VAL A 752 31.74 -31.79 8.75
C VAL A 752 30.43 -31.03 8.62
N LEU A 753 29.45 -31.38 9.45
CA LEU A 753 28.17 -30.70 9.51
C LEU A 753 28.04 -30.05 10.88
N TRP A 754 27.51 -28.83 10.96
CA TRP A 754 27.40 -28.14 12.23
C TRP A 754 26.08 -27.36 12.33
N ASP A 755 25.57 -27.25 13.55
CA ASP A 755 24.43 -26.41 13.86
C ASP A 755 24.92 -24.99 14.19
N GLN A 756 24.42 -24.00 13.45
CA GLN A 756 24.72 -22.60 13.74
C GLN A 756 24.12 -22.19 15.10
N ARG A 757 24.71 -21.17 15.74
CA ARG A 757 24.22 -20.66 17.04
C ARG A 757 22.70 -20.42 17.04
N GLY A 758 22.04 -20.82 18.12
CA GLY A 758 20.57 -20.71 18.27
C GLY A 758 19.74 -21.64 17.37
N HIS A 759 20.38 -22.55 16.62
CA HIS A 759 19.71 -23.54 15.78
C HIS A 759 20.07 -24.96 16.22
N GLY A 760 19.19 -25.92 15.89
CA GLY A 760 19.43 -27.34 16.16
C GLY A 760 19.80 -27.62 17.62
N ARG A 761 20.93 -28.30 17.82
CA ARG A 761 21.48 -28.67 19.13
C ARG A 761 22.46 -27.64 19.70
N SER A 762 22.77 -26.57 18.96
CA SER A 762 23.70 -25.54 19.40
C SER A 762 23.09 -24.60 20.43
N GLY A 763 23.95 -24.09 21.30
CA GLY A 763 23.62 -23.18 22.39
C GLY A 763 23.02 -21.86 21.92
N TRP A 764 22.37 -21.19 22.86
CA TRP A 764 21.71 -19.91 22.63
C TRP A 764 22.68 -18.73 22.75
N THR A 765 22.40 -17.69 21.97
CA THR A 765 23.08 -16.38 22.06
C THR A 765 22.08 -15.30 22.45
N PRO A 766 22.51 -14.22 23.12
CA PRO A 766 21.72 -12.99 23.18
C PRO A 766 21.30 -12.55 21.78
N LEU A 767 20.03 -12.16 21.59
CA LEU A 767 19.49 -11.83 20.27
C LEU A 767 20.22 -10.65 19.59
N THR A 768 20.86 -9.77 20.36
CA THR A 768 21.69 -8.67 19.82
C THR A 768 22.99 -9.15 19.16
N ARG A 769 23.40 -10.41 19.38
CA ARG A 769 24.59 -11.04 18.80
C ARG A 769 24.25 -12.07 17.71
N ALA A 770 22.98 -12.21 17.35
CA ALA A 770 22.53 -13.08 16.27
C ALA A 770 22.75 -12.42 14.90
N THR A 771 24.01 -12.22 14.50
CA THR A 771 24.40 -11.52 13.27
C THR A 771 25.14 -12.45 12.30
N ILE A 772 25.06 -12.14 11.00
CA ILE A 772 25.83 -12.86 9.97
C ILE A 772 27.34 -12.81 10.27
N ASP A 773 27.86 -11.63 10.63
CA ASP A 773 29.25 -11.47 11.05
C ASP A 773 29.66 -12.49 12.10
N ARG A 774 28.79 -12.70 13.10
CA ARG A 774 29.08 -13.65 14.17
C ARG A 774 29.05 -15.09 13.68
N THR A 775 28.13 -15.45 12.79
CA THR A 775 28.12 -16.79 12.17
C THR A 775 29.37 -17.06 11.32
N GLY A 776 29.99 -16.03 10.72
CA GLY A 776 31.28 -16.15 10.05
C GLY A 776 32.43 -16.45 11.01
N GLN A 777 32.44 -15.79 12.18
CA GLN A 777 33.41 -16.06 13.25
C GLN A 777 33.25 -17.47 13.80
N ASP A 778 32.01 -17.92 14.03
CA ASP A 778 31.71 -19.27 14.46
C ASP A 778 32.23 -20.32 13.47
N LEU A 779 31.99 -20.11 12.17
CA LEU A 779 32.52 -20.99 11.13
C LEU A 779 34.04 -21.07 11.19
N GLY A 780 34.72 -19.94 11.39
CA GLY A 780 36.17 -19.90 11.59
C GLY A 780 36.62 -20.75 12.79
N GLN A 781 35.92 -20.64 13.92
CA GLN A 781 36.24 -21.40 15.14
C GLN A 781 35.93 -22.90 15.00
N VAL A 782 34.87 -23.26 14.28
CA VAL A 782 34.60 -24.65 13.90
C VAL A 782 35.75 -25.19 13.05
N LEU A 783 36.19 -24.46 12.03
CA LEU A 783 37.33 -24.86 11.19
C LEU A 783 38.61 -25.05 12.01
N ASP A 784 38.93 -24.11 12.91
CA ASP A 784 40.13 -24.20 13.74
C ASP A 784 40.07 -25.41 14.70
N ALA A 785 38.89 -25.69 15.27
CA ALA A 785 38.72 -26.75 16.27
C ALA A 785 38.65 -28.17 15.69
N VAL A 786 37.99 -28.36 14.55
CA VAL A 786 37.67 -29.71 14.05
C VAL A 786 38.34 -30.07 12.72
N VAL A 787 38.91 -29.07 12.03
CA VAL A 787 39.66 -29.23 10.80
C VAL A 787 40.96 -28.41 10.87
N PRO A 788 41.89 -28.69 11.80
CA PRO A 788 43.06 -27.83 12.01
C PRO A 788 44.04 -27.81 10.81
N SER A 789 44.04 -28.87 9.99
CA SER A 789 44.90 -29.02 8.82
C SER A 789 44.14 -29.61 7.63
N GLY A 790 44.77 -29.56 6.45
CA GLY A 790 44.25 -30.13 5.20
C GLY A 790 43.35 -29.18 4.39
N PRO A 791 43.08 -29.54 3.13
CA PRO A 791 42.25 -28.74 2.23
C PRO A 791 40.76 -28.83 2.57
N VAL A 792 40.06 -27.70 2.46
CA VAL A 792 38.66 -27.53 2.85
C VAL A 792 37.81 -26.99 1.70
N VAL A 793 36.64 -27.59 1.48
CA VAL A 793 35.57 -27.03 0.64
C VAL A 793 34.42 -26.59 1.54
N LEU A 794 33.97 -25.35 1.38
CA LEU A 794 32.84 -24.82 2.15
C LEU A 794 31.57 -24.85 1.30
N ALA A 795 30.48 -25.39 1.83
CA ALA A 795 29.19 -25.43 1.14
C ALA A 795 28.10 -24.81 2.01
N GLY A 796 27.46 -23.75 1.52
CA GLY A 796 26.51 -22.97 2.30
C GLY A 796 25.20 -22.72 1.57
N HIS A 797 24.08 -22.98 2.25
CA HIS A 797 22.73 -22.66 1.77
C HIS A 797 22.22 -21.39 2.44
N SER A 798 21.67 -20.46 1.67
CA SER A 798 21.01 -19.26 2.20
C SER A 798 21.91 -18.52 3.22
N MET A 799 21.52 -18.46 4.49
CA MET A 799 22.33 -17.93 5.59
C MET A 799 23.70 -18.59 5.74
N GLY A 800 23.83 -19.90 5.54
CA GLY A 800 25.13 -20.58 5.56
C GLY A 800 26.07 -20.10 4.44
N GLY A 801 25.54 -19.72 3.28
CA GLY A 801 26.31 -19.05 2.23
C GLY A 801 26.77 -17.65 2.65
N MET A 802 25.95 -16.93 3.42
CA MET A 802 26.30 -15.64 4.01
C MET A 802 27.40 -15.77 5.06
N SER A 803 27.38 -16.83 5.89
CA SER A 803 28.44 -17.14 6.85
C SER A 803 29.78 -17.42 6.17
N ILE A 804 29.78 -18.11 5.02
CA ILE A 804 31.00 -18.32 4.21
C ILE A 804 31.55 -16.99 3.68
N LEU A 805 30.67 -16.13 3.17
CA LEU A 805 31.07 -14.80 2.70
C LEU A 805 31.64 -13.95 3.84
N ALA A 806 30.99 -13.94 5.01
CA ALA A 806 31.49 -13.26 6.20
C ALA A 806 32.87 -13.79 6.64
N LEU A 807 33.06 -15.11 6.64
CA LEU A 807 34.38 -15.72 6.92
C LEU A 807 35.42 -15.27 5.88
N ALA A 808 35.08 -15.26 4.58
CA ALA A 808 36.01 -14.82 3.53
C ALA A 808 36.44 -13.36 3.70
N ARG A 809 35.56 -12.49 4.18
CA ARG A 809 35.90 -11.11 4.52
C ARG A 809 36.74 -11.00 5.79
N GLN A 810 36.42 -11.79 6.83
CA GLN A 810 37.06 -11.71 8.15
C GLN A 810 38.42 -12.41 8.21
N ARG A 811 38.58 -13.52 7.48
CA ARG A 811 39.77 -14.37 7.41
C ARG A 811 40.16 -14.69 5.95
N PRO A 812 40.48 -13.67 5.15
CA PRO A 812 40.80 -13.85 3.73
C PRO A 812 42.06 -14.70 3.49
N GLU A 813 42.95 -14.81 4.48
CA GLU A 813 44.16 -15.61 4.45
C GLU A 813 43.89 -17.12 4.33
N LEU A 814 42.69 -17.58 4.72
CA LEU A 814 42.29 -18.97 4.60
C LEU A 814 41.95 -19.38 3.16
N PHE A 815 41.54 -18.44 2.31
CA PHE A 815 41.05 -18.73 0.96
C PHE A 815 42.19 -18.77 -0.06
N GLY A 816 42.32 -19.92 -0.73
CA GLY A 816 43.43 -20.25 -1.64
C GLY A 816 44.58 -21.00 -0.95
N THR A 817 44.57 -21.11 0.38
CA THR A 817 45.56 -21.87 1.15
C THR A 817 44.91 -23.11 1.79
N ARG A 818 43.94 -22.88 2.67
CA ARG A 818 43.19 -23.93 3.39
C ARG A 818 41.84 -24.19 2.75
N VAL A 819 41.06 -23.13 2.55
CA VAL A 819 39.82 -23.21 1.79
C VAL A 819 40.19 -23.23 0.32
N VAL A 820 39.89 -24.34 -0.35
CA VAL A 820 40.27 -24.62 -1.75
C VAL A 820 39.08 -24.62 -2.69
N GLY A 821 37.85 -24.47 -2.21
CA GLY A 821 36.64 -24.33 -3.02
C GLY A 821 35.42 -23.89 -2.21
N ALA A 822 34.42 -23.32 -2.87
CA ALA A 822 33.17 -22.92 -2.21
C ALA A 822 31.91 -23.16 -3.06
N LEU A 823 30.85 -23.68 -2.43
CA LEU A 823 29.50 -23.74 -2.99
C LEU A 823 28.60 -22.70 -2.30
N LEU A 824 27.98 -21.83 -3.10
CA LEU A 824 27.02 -20.82 -2.64
C LEU A 824 25.63 -21.13 -3.22
N LEU A 825 24.76 -21.68 -2.39
CA LEU A 825 23.43 -22.17 -2.78
C LEU A 825 22.32 -21.23 -2.30
N ALA A 826 21.49 -20.72 -3.22
CA ALA A 826 20.33 -19.87 -2.92
C ALA A 826 20.63 -18.77 -1.88
N THR A 827 21.68 -18.00 -2.13
CA THR A 827 22.21 -17.00 -1.18
C THR A 827 22.40 -15.62 -1.85
N SER A 828 22.82 -14.63 -1.07
CA SER A 828 23.09 -13.27 -1.52
C SER A 828 24.34 -12.70 -0.84
N ALA A 829 25.17 -12.00 -1.60
CA ALA A 829 26.28 -11.21 -1.06
C ALA A 829 25.86 -9.83 -0.54
N GLY A 830 24.60 -9.42 -0.71
CA GLY A 830 24.11 -8.15 -0.20
C GLY A 830 22.83 -7.68 -0.88
N GLY A 831 22.27 -6.58 -0.39
CA GLY A 831 21.15 -5.90 -1.04
C GLY A 831 19.85 -6.69 -1.10
N LEU A 832 19.62 -7.59 -0.13
CA LEU A 832 18.31 -8.24 0.06
C LEU A 832 17.18 -7.20 0.20
N VAL A 833 17.49 -6.02 0.75
CA VAL A 833 16.58 -4.87 0.87
C VAL A 833 17.27 -3.55 0.51
N ASP A 834 18.04 -3.52 -0.59
CA ASP A 834 18.74 -2.28 -0.99
C ASP A 834 17.86 -1.25 -1.68
N THR A 835 16.62 -1.61 -2.04
CA THR A 835 15.68 -0.68 -2.69
C THR A 835 14.34 -0.66 -1.97
N GLY A 836 14.00 0.49 -1.38
CA GLY A 836 12.68 0.78 -0.84
C GLY A 836 12.68 1.28 0.61
N PRO A 837 11.51 1.66 1.13
CA PRO A 837 11.35 2.31 2.43
C PRO A 837 11.71 1.40 3.61
N ALA A 838 11.62 0.07 3.47
CA ALA A 838 12.03 -0.85 4.53
C ALA A 838 13.56 -0.79 4.77
N GLY A 839 14.36 -0.71 3.69
CA GLY A 839 15.80 -0.53 3.78
C GLY A 839 16.18 0.85 4.34
N PHE A 840 15.46 1.91 3.97
CA PHE A 840 15.65 3.24 4.55
C PHE A 840 15.29 3.29 6.04
N LEU A 841 14.18 2.67 6.45
CA LEU A 841 13.71 2.65 7.84
C LEU A 841 14.67 1.87 8.73
N VAL A 842 15.19 0.73 8.26
CA VAL A 842 16.18 -0.08 8.99
C VAL A 842 17.51 0.68 9.11
N LYS A 843 18.02 1.25 8.01
CA LYS A 843 19.25 2.07 8.03
C LYS A 843 19.11 3.28 8.97
N THR A 844 17.95 3.93 9.00
CA THR A 844 17.67 5.07 9.89
C THR A 844 17.49 4.65 11.35
N GLY A 845 16.75 3.57 11.62
CA GLY A 845 16.56 3.03 12.98
C GLY A 845 17.87 2.56 13.61
N ARG A 846 18.82 2.05 12.81
CA ARG A 846 20.19 1.73 13.24
C ARG A 846 21.00 2.97 13.61
N ARG A 847 20.99 4.03 12.78
CA ARG A 847 21.65 5.31 13.10
C ARG A 847 21.17 5.92 14.42
N LEU A 848 19.91 5.66 14.77
CA LEU A 848 19.27 6.17 16.00
C LEU A 848 19.34 5.18 17.19
N GLY A 849 20.00 4.03 17.05
CA GLY A 849 20.12 3.03 18.12
C GLY A 849 18.84 2.25 18.47
N LEU A 850 17.74 2.49 17.76
CA LEU A 850 16.39 1.96 18.05
C LEU A 850 16.25 0.46 17.75
N LEU A 851 17.05 -0.08 16.80
CA LEU A 851 17.03 -1.51 16.49
C LEU A 851 17.50 -2.36 17.67
N SER A 852 18.54 -1.90 18.38
CA SER A 852 19.07 -2.53 19.58
C SER A 852 18.03 -2.57 20.71
N LEU A 853 17.26 -1.49 20.88
CA LEU A 853 16.17 -1.43 21.85
C LEU A 853 15.02 -2.39 21.50
N TYR A 854 14.63 -2.43 20.22
CA TYR A 854 13.64 -3.39 19.71
C TYR A 854 14.04 -4.84 19.98
N LEU A 855 15.30 -5.21 19.70
CA LEU A 855 15.80 -6.57 19.94
C LEU A 855 15.86 -6.91 21.44
N ARG A 856 16.21 -5.94 22.31
CA ARG A 856 16.16 -6.12 23.77
C ARG A 856 14.73 -6.32 24.28
N LEU A 857 13.77 -5.57 23.76
CA LEU A 857 12.36 -5.74 24.10
C LEU A 857 11.83 -7.10 23.64
N LEU A 858 12.24 -7.54 22.44
CA LEU A 858 11.87 -8.84 21.91
C LEU A 858 12.46 -9.98 22.74
N GLN A 859 13.70 -9.84 23.23
CA GLN A 859 14.33 -10.79 24.16
C GLN A 859 13.53 -10.93 25.46
N LEU A 860 12.99 -9.83 25.99
CA LEU A 860 12.12 -9.86 27.18
C LEU A 860 10.79 -10.59 26.91
N LEU A 861 10.19 -10.38 25.73
CA LEU A 861 8.91 -10.97 25.35
C LEU A 861 9.03 -12.42 24.83
N ALA A 862 10.23 -12.87 24.50
CA ALA A 862 10.54 -14.18 23.92
C ALA A 862 9.88 -15.38 24.64
N PRO A 863 9.95 -15.52 25.98
CA PRO A 863 9.38 -16.68 26.68
C PRO A 863 7.85 -16.71 26.64
N PHE A 864 7.22 -15.55 26.46
CA PHE A 864 5.76 -15.43 26.33
C PHE A 864 5.30 -15.76 24.90
N LEU A 865 6.01 -15.22 23.91
CA LEU A 865 5.73 -15.47 22.49
C LEU A 865 5.86 -16.95 22.14
N GLU A 866 6.89 -17.64 22.66
CA GLU A 866 7.09 -19.06 22.40
C GLU A 866 6.00 -19.92 23.07
N ARG A 867 5.59 -19.59 24.31
CA ARG A 867 4.49 -20.28 25.01
C ARG A 867 3.14 -20.20 24.28
N ARG A 868 2.91 -19.14 23.52
CA ARG A 868 1.67 -18.89 22.76
C ARG A 868 1.78 -19.35 21.30
N ARG A 869 2.93 -19.87 20.85
CA ARG A 869 3.18 -20.24 19.46
C ARG A 869 2.37 -21.48 19.06
N ARG A 870 1.53 -21.34 18.04
CA ARG A 870 0.83 -22.48 17.41
C ARG A 870 1.69 -23.05 16.28
N ARG A 871 2.07 -24.32 16.39
CA ARG A 871 2.79 -25.10 15.37
C ARG A 871 1.81 -25.75 14.38
N ASP A 872 2.30 -26.14 13.21
CA ASP A 872 1.57 -26.81 12.11
C ASP A 872 0.31 -26.08 11.59
N THR A 873 0.32 -24.75 11.55
CA THR A 873 -0.84 -23.99 11.08
C THR A 873 -1.00 -24.06 9.55
N TRP A 874 -2.25 -24.13 9.06
CA TRP A 874 -2.55 -24.10 7.61
C TRP A 874 -2.09 -22.80 6.93
N LEU A 875 -2.19 -21.67 7.63
CA LEU A 875 -1.69 -20.37 7.17
C LEU A 875 -0.16 -20.38 7.04
N GLY A 876 0.56 -20.92 8.03
CA GLY A 876 2.00 -21.14 7.98
C GLY A 876 2.41 -22.00 6.79
N ARG A 877 1.75 -23.16 6.59
CA ARG A 877 1.94 -24.02 5.41
C ARG A 877 1.79 -23.27 4.09
N ARG A 878 0.73 -22.48 3.96
CA ARG A 878 0.47 -21.72 2.74
C ARG A 878 1.52 -20.64 2.50
N ALA A 879 2.00 -19.98 3.55
CA ALA A 879 3.08 -19.00 3.46
C ALA A 879 4.40 -19.66 3.04
N ILE A 880 4.77 -20.77 3.68
CA ILE A 880 5.98 -21.54 3.41
C ILE A 880 6.00 -22.07 1.97
N ARG A 881 4.92 -22.74 1.54
CA ARG A 881 4.75 -23.19 0.15
C ARG A 881 4.95 -22.05 -0.84
N ARG A 882 4.48 -20.85 -0.49
CA ARG A 882 4.54 -19.69 -1.38
C ARG A 882 5.94 -19.06 -1.42
N LEU A 883 6.69 -19.09 -0.33
CA LEU A 883 7.96 -18.37 -0.19
C LEU A 883 9.16 -19.25 -0.53
N LEU A 884 9.16 -20.50 -0.07
CA LEU A 884 10.33 -21.39 -0.13
C LEU A 884 10.31 -22.36 -1.31
N PHE A 885 9.15 -22.56 -1.93
CA PHE A 885 8.96 -23.48 -3.04
C PHE A 885 8.53 -22.74 -4.31
N GLY A 886 8.98 -23.25 -5.45
CA GLY A 886 8.52 -22.91 -6.78
C GLY A 886 7.18 -23.56 -7.13
N ARG A 887 6.81 -23.50 -8.41
CA ARG A 887 5.51 -24.02 -8.88
C ARG A 887 5.50 -25.56 -8.93
N ASP A 888 6.59 -26.14 -9.41
CA ASP A 888 6.68 -27.56 -9.79
C ASP A 888 7.47 -28.40 -8.78
N ASP A 889 7.83 -27.83 -7.64
CA ASP A 889 8.65 -28.48 -6.61
C ASP A 889 8.01 -28.42 -5.19
N ALA A 890 6.76 -27.93 -5.13
CA ALA A 890 5.97 -27.74 -3.91
C ALA A 890 5.17 -28.98 -3.45
N ASP A 891 5.84 -30.14 -3.34
CA ASP A 891 5.19 -31.35 -2.82
C ASP A 891 4.70 -31.15 -1.36
N PRO A 892 3.45 -31.53 -1.02
CA PRO A 892 2.90 -31.32 0.32
C PRO A 892 3.71 -31.94 1.48
N ARG A 893 4.45 -33.03 1.25
CA ARG A 893 5.28 -33.64 2.28
C ARG A 893 6.59 -32.86 2.46
N SER A 894 7.23 -32.42 1.37
CA SER A 894 8.40 -31.51 1.43
C SER A 894 8.06 -30.17 2.11
N VAL A 895 6.89 -29.60 1.81
CA VAL A 895 6.39 -28.38 2.46
C VAL A 895 6.22 -28.58 3.97
N ARG A 896 5.68 -29.72 4.41
CA ARG A 896 5.53 -30.04 5.84
C ARG A 896 6.88 -30.26 6.53
N MET A 897 7.83 -30.91 5.86
CA MET A 897 9.18 -31.11 6.40
C MET A 897 9.89 -29.78 6.64
N VAL A 898 9.93 -28.92 5.61
CA VAL A 898 10.53 -27.58 5.73
C VAL A 898 9.81 -26.74 6.79
N GLN A 899 8.49 -26.85 6.90
CA GLN A 899 7.77 -26.20 7.99
C GLN A 899 8.19 -26.69 9.37
N ARG A 900 8.41 -28.00 9.57
CA ARG A 900 8.88 -28.51 10.85
C ARG A 900 10.26 -27.96 11.20
N LEU A 901 11.20 -27.94 10.26
CA LEU A 901 12.51 -27.31 10.44
C LEU A 901 12.38 -25.84 10.86
N LEU A 902 11.52 -25.08 10.17
CA LEU A 902 11.23 -23.69 10.51
C LEU A 902 10.60 -23.51 11.90
N GLU A 903 9.76 -24.46 12.31
CA GLU A 903 9.05 -24.45 13.58
C GLU A 903 9.89 -24.94 14.77
N GLU A 904 10.93 -25.73 14.51
CA GLU A 904 11.96 -26.14 15.49
C GLU A 904 12.80 -24.94 15.95
N THR A 905 13.07 -23.99 15.05
CA THR A 905 13.81 -22.78 15.42
C THR A 905 12.92 -21.86 16.28
N PRO A 906 13.39 -21.43 17.47
CA PRO A 906 12.65 -20.55 18.35
C PRO A 906 12.31 -19.21 17.68
N LEU A 907 11.08 -18.74 17.82
CA LEU A 907 10.61 -17.51 17.16
C LEU A 907 11.49 -16.27 17.44
N PRO A 908 12.04 -16.07 18.65
CA PRO A 908 12.92 -14.93 18.92
C PRO A 908 14.23 -14.98 18.13
N VAL A 909 14.83 -16.18 17.97
CA VAL A 909 16.04 -16.38 17.15
C VAL A 909 15.75 -16.06 15.70
N THR A 910 14.63 -16.58 15.18
CA THR A 910 14.12 -16.26 13.84
C THR A 910 14.03 -14.75 13.64
N MET A 911 13.38 -14.03 14.55
CA MET A 911 13.18 -12.59 14.41
C MET A 911 14.48 -11.79 14.52
N ALA A 912 15.44 -12.23 15.35
CA ALA A 912 16.73 -11.55 15.49
C ALA A 912 17.59 -11.67 14.24
N PHE A 913 17.77 -12.88 13.71
CA PHE A 913 18.50 -13.09 12.45
C PHE A 913 17.81 -12.42 11.26
N TYR A 914 16.46 -12.38 11.24
CA TYR A 914 15.72 -11.66 10.21
C TYR A 914 16.10 -10.17 10.15
N ALA A 915 16.32 -9.52 11.30
CA ALA A 915 16.78 -8.14 11.35
C ALA A 915 18.18 -7.95 10.72
N THR A 916 19.02 -8.98 10.77
CA THR A 916 20.41 -8.93 10.26
C THR A 916 20.51 -9.18 8.77
N PHE A 917 19.60 -9.96 8.16
CA PHE A 917 19.52 -10.07 6.70
C PHE A 917 19.21 -8.74 6.02
N LEU A 918 18.55 -7.82 6.73
CA LEU A 918 18.22 -6.48 6.25
C LEU A 918 19.44 -5.55 6.21
N ASP A 919 20.51 -5.90 6.92
CA ASP A 919 21.76 -5.14 7.10
C ASP A 919 22.98 -5.87 6.50
N HIS A 920 22.75 -7.03 5.89
CA HIS A 920 23.79 -7.89 5.32
C HIS A 920 24.36 -7.30 4.02
N ASP A 921 25.66 -7.01 4.05
CA ASP A 921 26.48 -6.69 2.88
C ASP A 921 27.85 -7.34 3.02
N GLU A 922 28.04 -8.43 2.30
CA GLU A 922 29.29 -9.18 2.18
C GLU A 922 29.87 -9.09 0.75
N THR A 923 29.56 -8.02 0.03
CA THR A 923 30.14 -7.80 -1.31
C THR A 923 31.67 -7.69 -1.27
N ALA A 924 32.23 -7.21 -0.16
CA ALA A 924 33.67 -7.16 0.10
C ALA A 924 34.35 -8.55 0.15
N ALA A 925 33.59 -9.64 0.33
CA ALA A 925 34.09 -11.00 0.30
C ALA A 925 34.34 -11.55 -1.12
N LEU A 926 33.64 -11.01 -2.12
CA LEU A 926 33.66 -11.53 -3.49
C LEU A 926 35.04 -11.50 -4.16
N PRO A 927 35.89 -10.46 -3.96
CA PRO A 927 37.27 -10.48 -4.46
C PRO A 927 38.14 -11.59 -3.85
N VAL A 928 37.88 -11.98 -2.60
CA VAL A 928 38.62 -13.06 -1.91
C VAL A 928 38.25 -14.42 -2.50
N LEU A 929 36.97 -14.62 -2.79
CA LEU A 929 36.47 -15.87 -3.40
C LEU A 929 37.04 -16.14 -4.79
N ARG A 930 37.57 -15.14 -5.50
CA ARG A 930 38.28 -15.34 -6.78
C ARG A 930 39.52 -16.23 -6.68
N ARG A 931 40.03 -16.46 -5.47
CA ARG A 931 41.22 -17.29 -5.23
C ARG A 931 40.95 -18.79 -5.36
N VAL A 932 39.68 -19.20 -5.36
CA VAL A 932 39.27 -20.60 -5.34
C VAL A 932 38.16 -20.84 -6.37
N PRO A 933 38.01 -22.07 -6.88
CA PRO A 933 36.82 -22.46 -7.64
C PRO A 933 35.54 -22.24 -6.82
N VAL A 934 34.54 -21.57 -7.41
CA VAL A 934 33.24 -21.33 -6.78
C VAL A 934 32.11 -21.87 -7.65
N THR A 935 31.14 -22.54 -7.04
CA THR A 935 29.89 -22.91 -7.70
C THR A 935 28.74 -22.14 -7.06
N VAL A 936 27.96 -21.42 -7.85
CA VAL A 936 26.78 -20.67 -7.42
C VAL A 936 25.54 -21.34 -8.00
N VAL A 937 24.58 -21.70 -7.14
CA VAL A 937 23.34 -22.36 -7.57
C VAL A 937 22.14 -21.49 -7.19
N ALA A 938 21.27 -21.17 -8.15
CA ALA A 938 20.13 -20.27 -7.95
C ALA A 938 18.84 -20.73 -8.64
N GLY A 939 17.71 -20.68 -7.92
CA GLY A 939 16.39 -21.04 -8.46
C GLY A 939 15.68 -19.88 -9.16
N THR A 940 15.03 -20.12 -10.31
CA THR A 940 14.32 -19.04 -11.03
C THR A 940 13.03 -18.57 -10.36
N HIS A 941 12.47 -19.39 -9.46
CA HIS A 941 11.26 -19.07 -8.69
C HIS A 941 11.56 -18.81 -7.21
N ASP A 942 12.83 -18.67 -6.84
CA ASP A 942 13.23 -18.24 -5.51
C ASP A 942 12.72 -16.80 -5.25
N ARG A 943 11.91 -16.65 -4.19
CA ARG A 943 11.31 -15.38 -3.79
C ARG A 943 12.02 -14.71 -2.62
N LEU A 944 12.95 -15.41 -1.96
CA LEU A 944 13.75 -14.86 -0.87
C LEU A 944 15.07 -14.32 -1.40
N THR A 945 15.77 -15.13 -2.20
CA THR A 945 17.00 -14.75 -2.90
C THR A 945 16.83 -14.97 -4.40
N PRO A 946 16.14 -14.05 -5.10
CA PRO A 946 15.90 -14.18 -6.54
C PRO A 946 17.19 -14.46 -7.31
N ALA A 947 17.11 -15.23 -8.40
CA ALA A 947 18.28 -15.65 -9.20
C ALA A 947 19.22 -14.51 -9.65
N ALA A 948 18.74 -13.26 -9.67
CA ALA A 948 19.57 -12.09 -9.89
C ALA A 948 20.70 -11.93 -8.85
N HIS A 949 20.51 -12.36 -7.60
CA HIS A 949 21.56 -12.34 -6.57
C HIS A 949 22.68 -13.33 -6.88
N GLY A 950 22.34 -14.57 -7.23
CA GLY A 950 23.32 -15.58 -7.66
C GLY A 950 24.09 -15.14 -8.91
N ARG A 951 23.42 -14.53 -9.89
CA ARG A 951 24.07 -13.95 -11.07
C ARG A 951 25.10 -12.89 -10.70
N ARG A 952 24.75 -11.94 -9.82
CA ARG A 952 25.68 -10.91 -9.37
C ARG A 952 26.89 -11.48 -8.64
N ILE A 953 26.71 -12.52 -7.82
CA ILE A 953 27.83 -13.20 -7.14
C ILE A 953 28.77 -13.80 -8.17
N ALA A 954 28.25 -14.58 -9.12
CA ALA A 954 29.06 -15.21 -10.16
C ALA A 954 29.77 -14.18 -11.05
N GLU A 955 29.06 -13.14 -11.50
CA GLU A 955 29.62 -12.03 -12.28
C GLU A 955 30.74 -11.30 -11.53
N ALA A 956 30.57 -11.07 -10.23
CA ALA A 956 31.58 -10.39 -9.41
C ALA A 956 32.83 -11.26 -9.17
N ILE A 957 32.69 -12.59 -9.08
CA ILE A 957 33.83 -13.50 -8.94
C ILE A 957 34.56 -13.65 -10.29
N GLY A 958 33.84 -13.84 -11.39
CA GLY A 958 34.42 -13.93 -12.73
C GLY A 958 34.70 -15.39 -13.15
N ALA A 959 35.83 -15.63 -13.82
CA ALA A 959 36.11 -16.89 -14.52
C ALA A 959 36.18 -18.14 -13.62
N ASP A 960 36.51 -17.97 -12.34
CA ASP A 960 36.56 -19.07 -11.37
C ASP A 960 35.17 -19.41 -10.77
N ALA A 961 34.10 -18.71 -11.16
CA ALA A 961 32.73 -19.01 -10.75
C ALA A 961 31.94 -19.73 -11.84
N GLU A 962 31.31 -20.85 -11.48
CA GLU A 962 30.28 -21.50 -12.28
C GLU A 962 28.90 -21.14 -11.74
N LEU A 963 27.99 -20.70 -12.60
CA LEU A 963 26.60 -20.40 -12.23
C LEU A 963 25.65 -21.47 -12.78
N VAL A 964 24.96 -22.17 -11.87
CA VAL A 964 23.89 -23.13 -12.19
C VAL A 964 22.54 -22.49 -11.87
N VAL A 965 21.76 -22.16 -12.91
CA VAL A 965 20.41 -21.62 -12.75
C VAL A 965 19.38 -22.73 -12.94
N VAL A 966 18.58 -23.01 -11.89
CA VAL A 966 17.62 -24.12 -11.88
C VAL A 966 16.20 -23.62 -12.22
N PRO A 967 15.64 -23.98 -13.39
CA PRO A 967 14.31 -23.54 -13.79
C PRO A 967 13.22 -24.08 -12.87
N GLY A 968 12.24 -23.24 -12.52
CA GLY A 968 11.07 -23.64 -11.74
C GLY A 968 11.33 -23.83 -10.23
N ALA A 969 12.60 -23.91 -9.81
CA ALA A 969 12.98 -24.18 -8.42
C ALA A 969 12.78 -22.97 -7.50
N GLY A 970 12.33 -23.26 -6.27
CA GLY A 970 12.22 -22.30 -5.17
C GLY A 970 13.53 -22.09 -4.40
N HIS A 971 13.41 -21.59 -3.17
CA HIS A 971 14.54 -21.32 -2.26
C HIS A 971 15.14 -22.61 -1.66
N SER A 972 14.30 -23.63 -1.41
CA SER A 972 14.71 -24.93 -0.84
C SER A 972 15.25 -25.90 -1.90
N VAL A 973 16.07 -25.42 -2.83
CA VAL A 973 16.53 -26.15 -4.02
C VAL A 973 17.41 -27.38 -3.71
N ASN A 974 18.16 -27.37 -2.60
CA ASN A 974 18.87 -28.56 -2.06
C ASN A 974 17.93 -29.73 -1.75
N LEU A 975 16.73 -29.44 -1.26
CA LEU A 975 15.76 -30.45 -0.85
C LEU A 975 14.86 -30.88 -2.01
N THR A 976 14.58 -29.96 -2.93
CA THR A 976 13.61 -30.14 -4.01
C THR A 976 14.21 -30.46 -5.38
N ARG A 977 15.52 -30.26 -5.57
CA ARG A 977 16.24 -30.55 -6.83
C ARG A 977 17.57 -31.23 -6.51
N ARG A 978 17.48 -32.32 -5.74
CA ARG A 978 18.60 -33.04 -5.11
C ARG A 978 19.72 -33.35 -6.11
N ALA A 979 19.37 -34.04 -7.20
CA ALA A 979 20.32 -34.46 -8.23
C ALA A 979 21.11 -33.30 -8.86
N VAL A 980 20.51 -32.11 -8.97
CA VAL A 980 21.19 -30.93 -9.52
C VAL A 980 22.21 -30.38 -8.52
N VAL A 981 21.85 -30.33 -7.25
CA VAL A 981 22.73 -29.84 -6.17
C VAL A 981 23.84 -30.84 -5.88
N ASP A 982 23.55 -32.14 -5.86
CA ASP A 982 24.53 -33.20 -5.66
C ASP A 982 25.57 -33.18 -6.79
N ARG A 983 25.13 -33.03 -8.04
CA ARG A 983 26.03 -32.88 -9.19
C ARG A 983 26.89 -31.63 -9.09
N ALA A 984 26.30 -30.47 -8.76
CA ALA A 984 27.04 -29.22 -8.60
C ALA A 984 28.13 -29.30 -7.51
N LEU A 985 27.87 -30.08 -6.44
CA LEU A 985 28.86 -30.37 -5.40
C LEU A 985 29.96 -31.29 -5.91
N LEU A 986 29.62 -32.41 -6.57
CA LEU A 986 30.60 -33.35 -7.11
C LEU A 986 31.50 -32.71 -8.17
N ASP A 987 30.92 -31.93 -9.10
CA ASP A 987 31.65 -31.21 -10.14
C ASP A 987 32.60 -30.16 -9.53
N LEU A 988 32.21 -29.53 -8.41
CA LEU A 988 33.10 -28.64 -7.66
C LEU A 988 34.29 -29.42 -7.06
N LEU A 989 34.05 -30.58 -6.44
CA LEU A 989 35.12 -31.41 -5.88
C LEU A 989 36.10 -31.86 -6.97
N ASP A 990 35.59 -32.31 -8.13
CA ASP A 990 36.43 -32.72 -9.26
C ASP A 990 37.31 -31.56 -9.77
N ARG A 991 36.77 -30.32 -9.82
CA ARG A 991 37.55 -29.12 -10.17
C ARG A 991 38.63 -28.79 -9.15
N VAL A 992 38.31 -28.94 -7.86
CA VAL A 992 39.27 -28.70 -6.77
C VAL A 992 40.41 -29.71 -6.85
N GLU A 993 40.11 -31.00 -7.00
CA GLU A 993 41.12 -32.06 -7.15
C GLU A 993 42.01 -31.82 -8.38
N HIS A 994 41.42 -31.46 -9.52
CA HIS A 994 42.18 -31.17 -10.73
C HIS A 994 43.13 -29.98 -10.57
N ARG A 995 42.70 -28.94 -9.84
CA ARG A 995 43.53 -27.76 -9.55
C ARG A 995 44.67 -28.11 -8.58
N THR A 996 44.41 -28.92 -7.56
CA THR A 996 45.42 -29.38 -6.62
C THR A 996 46.46 -30.27 -7.32
N ARG A 997 46.06 -31.17 -8.22
CA ARG A 997 46.98 -32.02 -9.01
C ARG A 997 47.84 -31.25 -10.02
N LYS A 998 47.42 -30.06 -10.45
CA LYS A 998 48.20 -29.19 -11.35
C LYS A 998 49.17 -28.26 -10.60
N ALA A 999 48.94 -28.05 -9.30
CA ALA A 999 49.71 -27.12 -8.48
C ALA A 999 50.81 -27.82 -7.67
N GLY A 1000 50.66 -29.12 -7.40
CA GLY A 1000 51.75 -30.01 -7.00
C GLY A 1000 52.48 -30.57 -8.22
#